data_AF-A0AB73V2E8-F1
#
_entry.id   AF-A0AB73V2E8-F1
#
_cell.length_a   1.000
_cell.length_b   1.000
_cell.length_c   1.000
_cell.angle_alpha   90.00
_cell.angle_beta   90.00
_cell.angle_gamma   90.00
#
_symmetry.space_group_name_H-M   'P 1'
#
loop_
_entity.id
_entity.type
_entity.pdbx_description
1 polymer ?
#
loop_
_entity_poly.entity_id
_entity_poly.type
_entity_poly.pdbx_seq_one_letter_code
_entity_poly.pdbx_strand_id
1 'polypeptide(L)'
;MAVKISGVLKDGTGKPVQNCTIQLKAKRNSTTVVVNTLASENPDEAGRYSMDVEYGQYSVILLVEGFPPSHAGTITVYEDSRPGTLNDFLGAMTEDDARPEALRRFELMVEEVARNASAVAQNTAAAKKSAGDAGTSASEAATHATDAAGSARAASTSAGQAATSAQSASSSAGTASTKATEAEKSAAAAESSKSAAATSAGAAKTSETNAAASQKSAATSASTATTKASEAATSARDAAASKEAAKSSETNASTSASSAASSATAAGNSAKAAKTSETNARSSETAAGQSASAAAGSKTAAASSASAASTSAGQASASATAAGKSAESAASSASTATTKAGEATEQASAAARSASAAKTSETNAKASETSAESSKTAAASSASSAASSASSASASKDEATRQASAAKSSATTASTKATEAAGSATAAAQSKSTAESAATRAETAAKRAEDIASAVALEDASTTKKGIVQLSSATNSTSETLAATPKAVKSAYDNAEKRLQKDQNGADIPDKGRFLNNINAVSKTDFADKRGMRYVRVNAPAGATSGKYYPVVVMRSAGSVSELASRVIITTATRSAGDPMNNCEFNGFVMPAGWSDRGRYAYGMFWQYQNNERAIHSIMMSNKGDDLRSVFYVDGAAFPVFAFIEDGLSISAPGADLVVNDTTYKFGATNPATECIAADVILDFKSGRGFYESHSLIVNDNLSCKKLFATDEIVARGGNQIRMIGGEYGALWRNDGAKTYLLLTNQGDVYGGWNTLRPFAIDNATGELVIGTKLSASLNGNALTATKLQTPRLVSGVEFDGSKDITLTAAHVAAFARRATDTYADADGGVPWNAESGAYNVTRSGDSYILVNFYTGVGSCRTLQMKAHYRNGGLFYRSSRDGYGFEEDWAEVYTSKNLPPESYPVGAPIPWPSDTVPSGYALMQGQTFDKSAYPKLAVAYPSGVIPDMRGWTIKGKPASGRAVLSQEQDGIKSHTHSASASSTDLGTKNTSSFDYGTKSTNNTGAHTHSISGTANSAGAHQHKSSGAFGGTNTSIFPNGYTAISNLSAGIMSTTSGSGQTRNAGKTSSDGAHTHSLSGTAASAGAHAHTVGIGAHTHSVAIGSHGHTITVNAAGNAENTVKNIAFNYIVRLA
;
A
#
# COMPACT_ATOMS: atom_id res chain seq x y z
N MET A 1 104.24 92.54 -62.29
CA MET A 1 104.90 92.34 -63.59
C MET A 1 104.29 91.09 -64.18
N ALA A 2 103.76 91.16 -65.40
CA ALA A 2 103.24 89.99 -66.09
C ALA A 2 104.32 88.91 -66.23
N VAL A 3 103.93 87.64 -66.04
CA VAL A 3 104.80 86.47 -66.19
C VAL A 3 104.77 86.03 -67.64
N LYS A 4 105.94 85.95 -68.26
CA LYS A 4 106.06 85.58 -69.67
C LYS A 4 105.84 84.07 -69.84
N ILE A 5 104.74 83.71 -70.50
CA ILE A 5 104.46 82.33 -70.92
C ILE A 5 104.78 82.23 -72.42
N SER A 6 105.86 81.52 -72.74
CA SER A 6 106.34 81.40 -74.12
C SER A 6 106.91 80.03 -74.40
N GLY A 7 106.79 79.57 -75.66
CA GLY A 7 107.22 78.24 -76.06
C GLY A 7 106.86 77.93 -77.51
N VAL A 8 107.05 76.67 -77.92
CA VAL A 8 106.57 76.15 -79.20
C VAL A 8 105.41 75.20 -78.90
N LEU A 9 104.22 75.50 -79.42
CA LEU A 9 103.06 74.61 -79.32
C LEU A 9 103.26 73.44 -80.29
N LYS A 10 103.40 72.23 -79.74
CA LYS A 10 103.66 71.01 -80.50
C LYS A 10 102.51 70.02 -80.32
N ASP A 11 102.22 69.24 -81.36
CA ASP A 11 101.31 68.11 -81.25
C ASP A 11 101.95 66.91 -80.52
N GLY A 12 101.19 65.84 -80.32
CA GLY A 12 101.67 64.60 -79.70
C GLY A 12 102.78 63.87 -80.48
N THR A 13 103.15 64.35 -81.68
CA THR A 13 104.26 63.85 -82.50
C THR A 13 105.47 64.79 -82.53
N GLY A 14 105.38 65.93 -81.84
CA GLY A 14 106.46 66.91 -81.74
C GLY A 14 106.52 67.91 -82.89
N LYS A 15 105.54 67.92 -83.80
CA LYS A 15 105.47 68.89 -84.92
C LYS A 15 104.76 70.19 -84.47
N PRO A 16 105.14 71.36 -85.02
CA PRO A 16 104.49 72.63 -84.69
C PRO A 16 103.01 72.62 -85.08
N VAL A 17 102.14 73.05 -84.16
CA VAL A 17 100.70 73.21 -84.44
C VAL A 17 100.46 74.57 -85.10
N GLN A 18 100.24 74.58 -86.42
CA GLN A 18 99.91 75.78 -87.19
C GLN A 18 98.41 76.12 -87.09
N ASN A 19 98.04 77.39 -87.26
CA ASN A 19 96.66 77.91 -87.20
C ASN A 19 95.89 77.58 -85.90
N CYS A 20 96.57 77.67 -84.75
CA CYS A 20 95.95 77.55 -83.43
C CYS A 20 95.87 78.93 -82.75
N THR A 21 94.83 79.18 -81.96
CA THR A 21 94.75 80.30 -81.02
C THR A 21 94.74 79.76 -79.60
N ILE A 22 95.68 80.22 -78.76
CA ILE A 22 95.70 79.92 -77.33
C ILE A 22 94.90 81.01 -76.62
N GLN A 23 93.80 80.62 -75.95
CA GLN A 23 92.99 81.51 -75.14
C GLN A 23 93.16 81.22 -73.64
N LEU A 24 93.37 82.27 -72.86
CA LEU A 24 93.35 82.23 -71.39
C LEU A 24 92.13 82.98 -70.88
N LYS A 25 91.24 82.28 -70.19
CA LYS A 25 90.02 82.85 -69.57
C LYS A 25 90.14 82.90 -68.05
N ALA A 26 90.13 84.08 -67.45
CA ALA A 26 90.22 84.21 -65.99
C ALA A 26 89.04 83.53 -65.27
N LYS A 27 89.30 82.67 -64.26
CA LYS A 27 88.27 81.91 -63.50
C LYS A 27 87.83 82.59 -62.21
N ARG A 28 88.62 83.52 -61.67
CA ARG A 28 88.33 84.31 -60.47
C ARG A 28 88.87 85.73 -60.65
N ASN A 29 88.28 86.70 -59.96
CA ASN A 29 88.84 88.05 -59.90
C ASN A 29 90.18 87.99 -59.14
N SER A 30 91.23 88.56 -59.71
CA SER A 30 92.49 88.89 -59.04
C SER A 30 92.65 90.41 -58.97
N THR A 31 93.68 90.90 -58.29
CA THR A 31 93.96 92.34 -58.19
C THR A 31 94.38 92.99 -59.51
N THR A 32 94.74 92.22 -60.54
CA THR A 32 95.08 92.71 -61.89
C THR A 32 94.16 92.21 -63.01
N VAL A 33 93.38 91.14 -62.81
CA VAL A 33 92.53 90.55 -63.85
C VAL A 33 91.14 90.19 -63.34
N VAL A 34 90.10 90.59 -64.07
CA VAL A 34 88.69 90.33 -63.74
C VAL A 34 88.25 88.99 -64.33
N VAL A 35 87.45 88.21 -63.60
CA VAL A 35 86.88 86.92 -64.02
C VAL A 35 86.16 87.05 -65.37
N ASN A 36 86.25 86.00 -66.19
CA ASN A 36 85.72 85.91 -67.56
C ASN A 36 86.37 86.81 -68.62
N THR A 37 87.41 87.58 -68.30
CA THR A 37 88.23 88.24 -69.33
C THR A 37 89.08 87.20 -70.09
N LEU A 38 89.33 87.48 -71.38
CA LEU A 38 90.00 86.59 -72.33
C LEU A 38 91.25 87.28 -72.90
N ALA A 39 92.39 86.60 -72.83
CA ALA A 39 93.58 86.93 -73.61
C ALA A 39 93.78 85.86 -74.68
N SER A 40 94.15 86.25 -75.90
CA SER A 40 94.35 85.33 -77.04
C SER A 40 95.65 85.61 -77.75
N GLU A 41 96.45 84.57 -77.98
CA GLU A 41 97.72 84.63 -78.72
C GLU A 41 97.70 83.59 -79.85
N ASN A 42 98.14 83.99 -81.04
CA ASN A 42 98.28 83.09 -82.18
C ASN A 42 99.77 82.76 -82.37
N PRO A 43 100.18 81.48 -82.32
CA PRO A 43 101.54 81.10 -82.65
C PRO A 43 101.88 81.40 -84.12
N ASP A 44 103.16 81.66 -84.41
CA ASP A 44 103.65 81.86 -85.79
C ASP A 44 103.66 80.56 -86.64
N GLU A 45 104.08 80.63 -87.91
CA GLU A 45 104.18 79.46 -88.80
C GLU A 45 105.11 78.34 -88.27
N ALA A 46 106.00 78.66 -87.31
CA ALA A 46 106.86 77.73 -86.61
C ALA A 46 106.28 77.25 -85.26
N GLY A 47 105.03 77.60 -84.95
CA GLY A 47 104.32 77.24 -83.72
C GLY A 47 104.80 77.97 -82.47
N ARG A 48 105.60 79.04 -82.60
CA ARG A 48 106.11 79.81 -81.44
C ARG A 48 105.05 80.77 -80.94
N TYR A 49 104.79 80.75 -79.64
CA TYR A 49 103.90 81.69 -78.96
C TYR A 49 104.64 82.38 -77.81
N SER A 50 104.24 83.61 -77.49
CA SER A 50 104.83 84.39 -76.40
C SER A 50 103.83 85.41 -75.89
N MET A 51 103.26 85.19 -74.72
CA MET A 51 102.32 86.11 -74.09
C MET A 51 102.77 86.49 -72.68
N ASP A 52 102.55 87.74 -72.31
CA ASP A 52 102.76 88.23 -70.94
C ASP A 52 101.44 88.08 -70.16
N VAL A 53 101.42 87.22 -69.15
CA VAL A 53 100.21 86.84 -68.40
C VAL A 53 100.27 87.36 -66.96
N GLU A 54 99.26 88.15 -66.56
CA GLU A 54 99.15 88.67 -65.20
C GLU A 54 98.79 87.57 -64.18
N TYR A 55 99.07 87.80 -62.90
CA TYR A 55 98.81 86.80 -61.85
C TYR A 55 97.30 86.53 -61.68
N GLY A 56 96.95 85.26 -61.53
CA GLY A 56 95.56 84.83 -61.49
C GLY A 56 95.38 83.36 -61.88
N GLN A 57 94.14 82.91 -61.79
CA GLN A 57 93.76 81.55 -62.20
C GLN A 57 93.03 81.60 -63.54
N TYR A 58 93.53 80.85 -64.53
CA TYR A 58 93.04 80.90 -65.90
C TYR A 58 92.64 79.52 -66.40
N SER A 59 91.55 79.48 -67.14
CA SER A 59 91.12 78.35 -67.97
C SER A 59 91.80 78.47 -69.33
N VAL A 60 92.61 77.49 -69.70
CA VAL A 60 93.32 77.43 -70.99
C VAL A 60 92.43 76.75 -72.02
N ILE A 61 92.24 77.39 -73.17
CA ILE A 61 91.42 76.89 -74.29
C ILE A 61 92.26 76.98 -75.57
N LEU A 62 92.35 75.89 -76.32
CA LEU A 62 93.04 75.83 -77.61
C LEU A 62 91.99 75.76 -78.72
N LEU A 63 92.07 76.69 -79.67
CA LEU A 63 91.20 76.74 -80.84
C LEU A 63 92.06 76.45 -82.07
N VAL A 64 91.84 75.33 -82.76
CA VAL A 64 92.56 74.99 -84.00
C VAL A 64 91.58 75.13 -85.16
N GLU A 65 91.96 75.85 -86.21
CA GLU A 65 91.09 76.08 -87.37
C GLU A 65 90.59 74.74 -87.97
N GLY A 66 89.26 74.56 -88.04
CA GLY A 66 88.62 73.30 -88.46
C GLY A 66 88.27 72.31 -87.34
N PHE A 67 88.67 72.58 -86.09
CA PHE A 67 88.33 71.76 -84.91
C PHE A 67 87.60 72.58 -83.82
N PRO A 68 86.64 71.99 -83.09
CA PRO A 68 85.95 72.69 -82.01
C PRO A 68 86.91 73.09 -80.87
N PRO A 69 86.67 74.24 -80.18
CA PRO A 69 87.50 74.69 -79.06
C PRO A 69 87.66 73.61 -77.99
N SER A 70 88.91 73.31 -77.62
CA SER A 70 89.24 72.29 -76.61
C SER A 70 89.77 72.95 -75.34
N HIS A 71 89.22 72.57 -74.18
CA HIS A 71 89.75 73.00 -72.89
C HIS A 71 90.99 72.20 -72.53
N ALA A 72 92.15 72.86 -72.49
CA ALA A 72 93.44 72.22 -72.23
C ALA A 72 93.75 72.04 -70.73
N GLY A 73 93.08 72.81 -69.86
CA GLY A 73 93.18 72.69 -68.40
C GLY A 73 93.11 74.04 -67.69
N THR A 74 93.27 74.04 -66.37
CA THR A 74 93.35 75.27 -65.57
C THR A 74 94.78 75.49 -65.11
N ILE A 75 95.30 76.71 -65.27
CA ILE A 75 96.59 77.13 -64.74
C ILE A 75 96.39 78.16 -63.62
N THR A 76 97.31 78.18 -62.66
CA THR A 76 97.39 79.25 -61.65
C THR A 76 98.75 79.91 -61.76
N VAL A 77 98.76 81.22 -62.06
CA VAL A 77 99.97 82.04 -62.12
C VAL A 77 100.06 82.83 -60.81
N TYR A 78 101.05 82.48 -59.98
CA TYR A 78 101.38 83.17 -58.73
C TYR A 78 102.32 84.36 -58.99
N GLU A 79 102.39 85.32 -58.06
CA GLU A 79 103.22 86.53 -58.19
C GLU A 79 104.72 86.22 -58.34
N ASP A 80 105.18 85.09 -57.81
CA ASP A 80 106.56 84.58 -57.87
C ASP A 80 106.78 83.49 -58.95
N SER A 81 105.79 83.27 -59.83
CA SER A 81 105.90 82.28 -60.89
C SER A 81 107.01 82.64 -61.90
N ARG A 82 107.90 81.69 -62.17
CA ARG A 82 108.99 81.87 -63.14
C ARG A 82 108.48 81.78 -64.59
N PRO A 83 109.06 82.53 -65.55
CA PRO A 83 108.75 82.36 -66.98
C PRO A 83 108.94 80.90 -67.43
N GLY A 84 108.01 80.37 -68.21
CA GLY A 84 107.99 78.95 -68.60
C GLY A 84 107.04 78.67 -69.76
N THR A 85 106.93 77.40 -70.14
CA THR A 85 106.00 76.94 -71.18
C THR A 85 104.59 76.76 -70.60
N LEU A 86 103.57 76.71 -71.45
CA LEU A 86 102.19 76.55 -71.02
C LEU A 86 101.96 75.19 -70.32
N ASN A 87 102.71 74.17 -70.73
CA ASN A 87 102.70 72.85 -70.09
C ASN A 87 103.27 72.88 -68.66
N ASP A 88 104.26 73.73 -68.38
CA ASP A 88 104.84 73.84 -67.03
C ASP A 88 103.79 74.32 -66.02
N PHE A 89 102.89 75.22 -66.46
CA PHE A 89 101.79 75.72 -65.64
C PHE A 89 100.60 74.77 -65.56
N LEU A 90 100.34 73.95 -66.60
CA LEU A 90 99.27 72.95 -66.60
C LEU A 90 99.61 71.71 -65.73
N GLY A 91 100.88 71.53 -65.37
CA GLY A 91 101.36 70.40 -64.56
C GLY A 91 101.51 70.67 -63.05
N ALA A 92 101.17 71.86 -62.55
CA ALA A 92 101.35 72.23 -61.13
C ALA A 92 100.14 71.81 -60.25
N MET A 93 100.38 71.23 -59.06
CA MET A 93 99.34 70.79 -58.09
C MET A 93 98.48 71.95 -57.56
N THR A 94 97.21 71.71 -57.25
CA THR A 94 96.23 72.72 -56.78
C THR A 94 95.72 72.49 -55.35
N GLU A 95 95.19 73.53 -54.68
CA GLU A 95 94.77 73.54 -53.27
C GLU A 95 93.65 72.54 -52.88
N ASP A 96 92.90 71.96 -53.83
CA ASP A 96 91.88 70.94 -53.53
C ASP A 96 92.47 69.54 -53.23
N ASP A 97 93.77 69.31 -53.53
CA ASP A 97 94.43 68.00 -53.34
C ASP A 97 94.98 67.76 -51.92
N ALA A 98 94.80 68.70 -50.97
CA ALA A 98 95.44 68.68 -49.64
C ALA A 98 94.51 68.34 -48.44
N ARG A 99 93.29 67.83 -48.64
CA ARG A 99 92.36 67.45 -47.55
C ARG A 99 92.36 65.92 -47.27
N PRO A 100 92.68 65.42 -46.05
CA PRO A 100 92.72 63.99 -45.77
C PRO A 100 91.33 63.32 -45.71
N GLU A 101 91.09 62.34 -46.59
CA GLU A 101 89.90 61.48 -46.67
C GLU A 101 89.59 60.70 -45.36
N ALA A 102 90.56 60.57 -44.45
CA ALA A 102 90.39 59.91 -43.15
C ALA A 102 89.41 60.65 -42.21
N LEU A 103 89.39 61.98 -42.23
CA LEU A 103 88.55 62.77 -41.32
C LEU A 103 87.07 62.72 -41.74
N ARG A 104 86.80 62.76 -43.05
CA ARG A 104 85.44 62.66 -43.61
C ARG A 104 84.81 61.28 -43.34
N ARG A 105 85.61 60.22 -43.32
CA ARG A 105 85.15 58.87 -42.96
C ARG A 105 84.88 58.71 -41.46
N PHE A 106 85.60 59.43 -40.61
CA PHE A 106 85.40 59.37 -39.16
C PHE A 106 84.09 60.03 -38.71
N GLU A 107 83.74 61.20 -39.27
CA GLU A 107 82.48 61.89 -38.94
C GLU A 107 81.25 61.10 -39.40
N LEU A 108 81.29 60.51 -40.60
CA LEU A 108 80.22 59.63 -41.09
C LEU A 108 80.05 58.38 -40.22
N MET A 109 81.15 57.82 -39.69
CA MET A 109 81.12 56.65 -38.81
C MET A 109 80.50 56.95 -37.44
N VAL A 110 80.77 58.12 -36.86
CA VAL A 110 80.17 58.54 -35.58
C VAL A 110 78.66 58.77 -35.71
N GLU A 111 78.23 59.41 -36.79
CA GLU A 111 76.82 59.69 -37.05
C GLU A 111 76.02 58.39 -37.35
N GLU A 112 76.67 57.41 -37.97
CA GLU A 112 76.12 56.08 -38.21
C GLU A 112 76.04 55.24 -36.93
N VAL A 113 77.03 55.34 -36.03
CA VAL A 113 76.99 54.70 -34.70
C VAL A 113 75.84 55.29 -33.86
N ALA A 114 75.62 56.60 -33.89
CA ALA A 114 74.52 57.24 -33.18
C ALA A 114 73.13 56.82 -33.72
N ARG A 115 72.96 56.76 -35.05
CA ARG A 115 71.74 56.25 -35.67
C ARG A 115 71.49 54.77 -35.35
N ASN A 116 72.54 53.95 -35.36
CA ASN A 116 72.44 52.53 -35.01
C ASN A 116 72.11 52.33 -33.52
N ALA A 117 72.69 53.12 -32.61
CA ALA A 117 72.35 53.07 -31.19
C ALA A 117 70.88 53.42 -30.91
N SER A 118 70.35 54.45 -31.58
CA SER A 118 68.93 54.83 -31.48
C SER A 118 68.00 53.73 -31.99
N ALA A 119 68.34 53.11 -33.13
CA ALA A 119 67.58 51.99 -33.68
C ALA A 119 67.61 50.75 -32.75
N VAL A 120 68.76 50.45 -32.13
CA VAL A 120 68.89 49.36 -31.14
C VAL A 120 68.05 49.64 -29.89
N ALA A 121 68.00 50.88 -29.40
CA ALA A 121 67.17 51.26 -28.26
C ALA A 121 65.67 51.12 -28.56
N GLN A 122 65.21 51.56 -29.74
CA GLN A 122 63.82 51.38 -30.17
C GLN A 122 63.45 49.89 -30.33
N ASN A 123 64.34 49.09 -30.93
CA ASN A 123 64.12 47.65 -31.08
C ASN A 123 64.11 46.92 -29.72
N THR A 124 64.92 47.36 -28.76
CA THR A 124 64.91 46.81 -27.39
C THR A 124 63.61 47.13 -26.66
N ALA A 125 63.13 48.38 -26.77
CA ALA A 125 61.85 48.78 -26.20
C ALA A 125 60.67 48.00 -26.82
N ALA A 126 60.68 47.80 -28.14
CA ALA A 126 59.71 46.97 -28.84
C ALA A 126 59.76 45.51 -28.36
N ALA A 127 60.96 44.92 -28.22
CA ALA A 127 61.12 43.55 -27.72
C ALA A 127 60.63 43.38 -26.27
N LYS A 128 60.91 44.34 -25.38
CA LYS A 128 60.40 44.35 -24.00
C LYS A 128 58.89 44.46 -23.95
N LYS A 129 58.29 45.31 -24.80
CA LYS A 129 56.84 45.42 -24.93
C LYS A 129 56.23 44.11 -25.41
N SER A 130 56.78 43.49 -26.46
CA SER A 130 56.33 42.18 -26.95
C SER A 130 56.48 41.06 -25.91
N ALA A 131 57.52 41.09 -25.06
CA ALA A 131 57.66 40.17 -23.93
C ALA A 131 56.59 40.40 -22.85
N GLY A 132 56.22 41.67 -22.59
CA GLY A 132 55.13 42.06 -21.70
C GLY A 132 53.78 41.57 -22.22
N ASP A 133 53.47 41.84 -23.48
CA ASP A 133 52.23 41.42 -24.15
C ASP A 133 52.11 39.88 -24.15
N ALA A 134 53.21 39.16 -24.46
CA ALA A 134 53.25 37.70 -24.38
C ALA A 134 53.03 37.17 -22.94
N GLY A 135 53.53 37.89 -21.93
CA GLY A 135 53.30 37.56 -20.51
C GLY A 135 51.84 37.74 -20.08
N THR A 136 51.19 38.80 -20.58
CA THR A 136 49.75 39.03 -20.37
C THR A 136 48.94 37.91 -21.04
N SER A 137 49.20 37.60 -22.31
CA SER A 137 48.52 36.52 -23.03
C SER A 137 48.72 35.14 -22.38
N ALA A 138 49.90 34.86 -21.82
CA ALA A 138 50.12 33.63 -21.05
C ALA A 138 49.29 33.57 -19.76
N SER A 139 49.12 34.70 -19.08
CA SER A 139 48.33 34.80 -17.84
C SER A 139 46.82 34.68 -18.11
N GLU A 140 46.34 35.27 -19.19
CA GLU A 140 44.96 35.13 -19.67
C GLU A 140 44.66 33.68 -20.09
N ALA A 141 45.57 33.05 -20.85
CA ALA A 141 45.44 31.64 -21.23
C ALA A 141 45.44 30.69 -20.02
N ALA A 142 46.27 30.95 -18.99
CA ALA A 142 46.28 30.18 -17.75
C ALA A 142 44.98 30.34 -16.94
N THR A 143 44.38 31.54 -16.97
CA THR A 143 43.08 31.82 -16.35
C THR A 143 41.97 31.04 -17.07
N HIS A 144 41.93 31.09 -18.40
CA HIS A 144 40.97 30.31 -19.20
C HIS A 144 41.13 28.79 -19.03
N ALA A 145 42.36 28.30 -18.87
CA ALA A 145 42.58 26.88 -18.54
C ALA A 145 42.00 26.51 -17.17
N THR A 146 42.10 27.41 -16.19
CA THR A 146 41.51 27.23 -14.85
C THR A 146 39.99 27.25 -14.89
N ASP A 147 39.39 28.19 -15.63
CA ASP A 147 37.94 28.29 -15.81
C ASP A 147 37.36 27.06 -16.54
N ALA A 148 38.07 26.57 -17.56
CA ALA A 148 37.72 25.35 -18.27
C ALA A 148 37.80 24.11 -17.36
N ALA A 149 38.82 24.03 -16.48
CA ALA A 149 38.93 22.98 -15.48
C ALA A 149 37.84 23.07 -14.40
N GLY A 150 37.45 24.27 -13.99
CA GLY A 150 36.31 24.52 -13.10
C GLY A 150 34.99 24.07 -13.74
N SER A 151 34.79 24.39 -15.01
CA SER A 151 33.63 23.95 -15.81
C SER A 151 33.58 22.43 -15.95
N ALA A 152 34.72 21.77 -16.15
CA ALA A 152 34.81 20.30 -16.20
C ALA A 152 34.43 19.66 -14.86
N ARG A 153 34.87 20.23 -13.73
CA ARG A 153 34.47 19.76 -12.38
C ARG A 153 32.98 19.95 -12.15
N ALA A 154 32.41 21.09 -12.51
CA ALA A 154 30.96 21.34 -12.39
C ALA A 154 30.12 20.36 -13.22
N ALA A 155 30.55 20.07 -14.46
CA ALA A 155 29.91 19.06 -15.31
C ALA A 155 30.02 17.64 -14.72
N SER A 156 31.17 17.29 -14.13
CA SER A 156 31.35 15.99 -13.44
C SER A 156 30.46 15.86 -12.20
N THR A 157 30.32 16.93 -11.40
CA THR A 157 29.39 16.95 -10.26
C THR A 157 27.95 16.79 -10.72
N SER A 158 27.57 17.46 -11.80
CA SER A 158 26.23 17.35 -12.41
C SER A 158 25.95 15.93 -12.92
N ALA A 159 26.95 15.26 -13.52
CA ALA A 159 26.85 13.85 -13.90
C ALA A 159 26.65 12.92 -12.69
N GLY A 160 27.33 13.19 -11.57
CA GLY A 160 27.16 12.43 -10.32
C GLY A 160 25.78 12.62 -9.68
N GLN A 161 25.24 13.84 -9.72
CA GLN A 161 23.87 14.12 -9.27
C GLN A 161 22.84 13.41 -10.14
N ALA A 162 22.97 13.47 -11.47
CA ALA A 162 22.09 12.76 -12.40
C ALA A 162 22.12 11.23 -12.20
N ALA A 163 23.30 10.65 -11.93
CA ALA A 163 23.41 9.22 -11.59
C ALA A 163 22.70 8.87 -10.28
N THR A 164 22.78 9.74 -9.27
CA THR A 164 22.06 9.57 -8.00
C THR A 164 20.55 9.65 -8.21
N SER A 165 20.07 10.58 -9.06
CA SER A 165 18.66 10.67 -9.45
C SER A 165 18.19 9.43 -10.20
N ALA A 166 19.01 8.84 -11.08
CA ALA A 166 18.70 7.57 -11.74
C ALA A 166 18.59 6.40 -10.76
N GLN A 167 19.44 6.36 -9.73
CA GLN A 167 19.39 5.37 -8.66
C GLN A 167 18.08 5.48 -7.86
N SER A 168 17.71 6.70 -7.46
CA SER A 168 16.46 6.99 -6.77
C SER A 168 15.24 6.61 -7.61
N ALA A 169 15.23 6.94 -8.90
CA ALA A 169 14.17 6.56 -9.83
C ALA A 169 14.05 5.02 -9.96
N SER A 170 15.17 4.30 -9.97
CA SER A 170 15.18 2.83 -9.97
C SER A 170 14.57 2.23 -8.70
N SER A 171 14.89 2.79 -7.53
CA SER A 171 14.29 2.38 -6.25
C SER A 171 12.80 2.69 -6.19
N SER A 172 12.37 3.84 -6.72
CA SER A 172 10.95 4.20 -6.85
C SER A 172 10.20 3.26 -7.80
N ALA A 173 10.81 2.86 -8.93
CA ALA A 173 10.23 1.88 -9.85
C ALA A 173 10.07 0.51 -9.19
N GLY A 174 11.08 0.05 -8.44
CA GLY A 174 11.00 -1.18 -7.65
C GLY A 174 9.90 -1.14 -6.60
N THR A 175 9.77 -0.02 -5.89
CA THR A 175 8.70 0.20 -4.89
C THR A 175 7.31 0.16 -5.54
N ALA A 176 7.14 0.82 -6.69
CA ALA A 176 5.89 0.81 -7.44
C ALA A 176 5.51 -0.60 -7.93
N SER A 177 6.48 -1.40 -8.38
CA SER A 177 6.27 -2.80 -8.78
C SER A 177 5.83 -3.68 -7.61
N THR A 178 6.42 -3.51 -6.43
CA THR A 178 5.99 -4.20 -5.20
C THR A 178 4.56 -3.82 -4.84
N LYS A 179 4.21 -2.53 -4.93
CA LYS A 179 2.85 -2.04 -4.66
C LYS A 179 1.81 -2.57 -5.66
N ALA A 180 2.18 -2.74 -6.93
CA ALA A 180 1.32 -3.40 -7.91
C ALA A 180 1.04 -4.86 -7.52
N THR A 181 2.06 -5.59 -7.08
CA THR A 181 1.93 -6.99 -6.62
C THR A 181 1.07 -7.09 -5.35
N GLU A 182 1.21 -6.16 -4.41
CA GLU A 182 0.36 -6.09 -3.21
C GLU A 182 -1.12 -5.78 -3.55
N ALA A 183 -1.36 -4.93 -4.55
CA ALA A 183 -2.70 -4.65 -5.05
C ALA A 183 -3.35 -5.89 -5.71
N GLU A 184 -2.58 -6.68 -6.47
CA GLU A 184 -3.06 -7.96 -7.03
C GLU A 184 -3.43 -8.97 -5.93
N LYS A 185 -2.61 -9.10 -4.89
CA LYS A 185 -2.94 -9.93 -3.71
C LYS A 185 -4.22 -9.44 -3.01
N SER A 186 -4.40 -8.13 -2.91
CA SER A 186 -5.60 -7.53 -2.33
C SER A 186 -6.85 -7.81 -3.18
N ALA A 187 -6.72 -7.80 -4.52
CA ALA A 187 -7.80 -8.19 -5.43
C ALA A 187 -8.19 -9.68 -5.27
N ALA A 188 -7.21 -10.58 -5.10
CA ALA A 188 -7.46 -12.00 -4.84
C ALA A 188 -8.13 -12.24 -3.48
N ALA A 189 -7.76 -11.47 -2.45
CA ALA A 189 -8.43 -11.50 -1.15
C ALA A 189 -9.88 -10.99 -1.23
N ALA A 190 -10.15 -9.97 -2.05
CA ALA A 190 -11.50 -9.48 -2.32
C ALA A 190 -12.37 -10.55 -3.04
N GLU A 191 -11.82 -11.28 -4.01
CA GLU A 191 -12.51 -12.39 -4.69
C GLU A 191 -12.83 -13.55 -3.72
N SER A 192 -11.89 -13.87 -2.83
CA SER A 192 -12.11 -14.86 -1.77
C SER A 192 -13.22 -14.40 -0.80
N SER A 193 -13.23 -13.12 -0.44
CA SER A 193 -14.26 -12.52 0.41
C SER A 193 -15.63 -12.51 -0.26
N LYS A 194 -15.70 -12.26 -1.56
CA LYS A 194 -16.92 -12.38 -2.38
C LYS A 194 -17.47 -13.81 -2.35
N SER A 195 -16.61 -14.80 -2.55
CA SER A 195 -16.99 -16.22 -2.51
C SER A 195 -17.49 -16.65 -1.12
N ALA A 196 -16.86 -16.15 -0.05
CA ALA A 196 -17.32 -16.38 1.32
C ALA A 196 -18.69 -15.73 1.57
N ALA A 197 -18.89 -14.48 1.11
CA ALA A 197 -20.18 -13.79 1.22
C ALA A 197 -21.31 -14.51 0.46
N ALA A 198 -21.04 -15.02 -0.75
CA ALA A 198 -21.99 -15.83 -1.52
C ALA A 198 -22.35 -17.14 -0.79
N THR A 199 -21.37 -17.79 -0.15
CA THR A 199 -21.59 -18.98 0.69
C THR A 199 -22.47 -18.64 1.90
N SER A 200 -22.19 -17.53 2.59
CA SER A 200 -23.01 -17.04 3.71
C SER A 200 -24.44 -16.67 3.27
N ALA A 201 -24.63 -16.11 2.07
CA ALA A 201 -25.95 -15.83 1.51
C ALA A 201 -26.74 -17.13 1.26
N GLY A 202 -26.09 -18.17 0.73
CA GLY A 202 -26.69 -19.50 0.56
C GLY A 202 -27.08 -20.16 1.89
N ALA A 203 -26.23 -20.03 2.92
CA ALA A 203 -26.53 -20.51 4.27
C ALA A 203 -27.71 -19.75 4.90
N ALA A 204 -27.76 -18.43 4.76
CA ALA A 204 -28.89 -17.61 5.23
C ALA A 204 -30.20 -17.99 4.53
N LYS A 205 -30.17 -18.29 3.22
CA LYS A 205 -31.32 -18.77 2.46
C LYS A 205 -31.85 -20.12 2.94
N THR A 206 -30.93 -21.01 3.29
CA THR A 206 -31.25 -22.31 3.88
C THR A 206 -31.90 -22.12 5.26
N SER A 207 -31.38 -21.22 6.09
CA SER A 207 -31.97 -20.86 7.37
C SER A 207 -33.36 -20.22 7.24
N GLU A 208 -33.59 -19.35 6.24
CA GLU A 208 -34.94 -18.82 5.92
C GLU A 208 -35.93 -19.96 5.63
N THR A 209 -35.51 -20.93 4.81
CA THR A 209 -36.33 -22.09 4.44
C THR A 209 -36.65 -22.98 5.65
N ASN A 210 -35.66 -23.25 6.50
CA ASN A 210 -35.82 -24.05 7.71
C ASN A 210 -36.72 -23.35 8.75
N ALA A 211 -36.63 -22.02 8.87
CA ALA A 211 -37.50 -21.22 9.73
C ALA A 211 -38.95 -21.25 9.23
N ALA A 212 -39.18 -21.14 7.91
CA ALA A 212 -40.50 -21.25 7.31
C ALA A 212 -41.13 -22.64 7.51
N ALA A 213 -40.32 -23.71 7.39
CA ALA A 213 -40.77 -25.07 7.69
C ALA A 213 -41.16 -25.22 9.17
N SER A 214 -40.33 -24.69 10.09
CA SER A 214 -40.61 -24.68 11.53
C SER A 214 -41.90 -23.90 11.86
N GLN A 215 -42.15 -22.78 11.20
CA GLN A 215 -43.38 -22.01 11.34
C GLN A 215 -44.61 -22.82 10.93
N LYS A 216 -44.53 -23.55 9.81
CA LYS A 216 -45.63 -24.39 9.31
C LYS A 216 -45.93 -25.57 10.24
N SER A 217 -44.88 -26.21 10.77
CA SER A 217 -45.03 -27.26 11.78
C SER A 217 -45.64 -26.73 13.08
N ALA A 218 -45.20 -25.55 13.56
CA ALA A 218 -45.79 -24.91 14.74
C ALA A 218 -47.27 -24.55 14.55
N ALA A 219 -47.64 -24.02 13.38
CA ALA A 219 -49.03 -23.73 13.03
C ALA A 219 -49.90 -25.00 12.97
N THR A 220 -49.35 -26.11 12.46
CA THR A 220 -50.03 -27.41 12.42
C THR A 220 -50.25 -27.97 13.84
N SER A 221 -49.23 -27.87 14.70
CA SER A 221 -49.33 -28.25 16.11
C SER A 221 -50.34 -27.40 16.87
N ALA A 222 -50.40 -26.09 16.61
CA ALA A 222 -51.39 -25.18 17.19
C ALA A 222 -52.82 -25.57 16.78
N SER A 223 -53.06 -25.80 15.48
CA SER A 223 -54.34 -26.29 14.96
C SER A 223 -54.77 -27.60 15.63
N THR A 224 -53.85 -28.56 15.75
CA THR A 224 -54.11 -29.86 16.38
C THR A 224 -54.47 -29.69 17.85
N ALA A 225 -53.77 -28.81 18.58
CA ALA A 225 -54.07 -28.50 19.97
C ALA A 225 -55.45 -27.83 20.14
N THR A 226 -55.83 -26.91 19.24
CA THR A 226 -57.16 -26.28 19.23
C THR A 226 -58.28 -27.29 18.98
N THR A 227 -58.08 -28.23 18.06
CA THR A 227 -59.02 -29.33 17.82
C THR A 227 -59.16 -30.20 19.07
N LYS A 228 -58.05 -30.58 19.71
CA LYS A 228 -58.07 -31.38 20.95
C LYS A 228 -58.71 -30.64 22.13
N ALA A 229 -58.53 -29.33 22.24
CA ALA A 229 -59.23 -28.51 23.22
C ALA A 229 -60.75 -28.52 22.99
N SER A 230 -61.18 -28.46 21.73
CA SER A 230 -62.61 -28.49 21.35
C SER A 230 -63.27 -29.84 21.61
N GLU A 231 -62.56 -30.94 21.31
CA GLU A 231 -62.97 -32.30 21.65
C GLU A 231 -63.12 -32.46 23.17
N ALA A 232 -62.11 -32.02 23.95
CA ALA A 232 -62.16 -32.09 25.41
C ALA A 232 -63.29 -31.23 26.01
N ALA A 233 -63.56 -30.05 25.45
CA ALA A 233 -64.68 -29.20 25.86
C ALA A 233 -66.05 -29.80 25.53
N THR A 234 -66.13 -30.64 24.49
CA THR A 234 -67.34 -31.40 24.15
C THR A 234 -67.54 -32.53 25.15
N SER A 235 -66.49 -33.32 25.43
CA SER A 235 -66.54 -34.36 26.47
C SER A 235 -66.86 -33.81 27.86
N ALA A 236 -66.40 -32.61 28.21
CA ALA A 236 -66.77 -31.94 29.46
C ALA A 236 -68.27 -31.59 29.52
N ARG A 237 -68.86 -31.16 28.39
CA ARG A 237 -70.31 -30.89 28.29
C ARG A 237 -71.13 -32.17 28.40
N ASP A 238 -70.69 -33.26 27.76
CA ASP A 238 -71.36 -34.56 27.84
C ASP A 238 -71.29 -35.15 29.26
N ALA A 239 -70.16 -34.97 29.94
CA ALA A 239 -69.99 -35.36 31.34
C ALA A 239 -70.88 -34.52 32.28
N ALA A 240 -71.01 -33.21 32.03
CA ALA A 240 -71.91 -32.34 32.77
C ALA A 240 -73.39 -32.71 32.56
N ALA A 241 -73.79 -33.03 31.32
CA ALA A 241 -75.13 -33.55 31.02
C ALA A 241 -75.39 -34.89 31.73
N SER A 242 -74.38 -35.77 31.77
CA SER A 242 -74.45 -37.04 32.50
C SER A 242 -74.58 -36.85 34.02
N LYS A 243 -73.93 -35.82 34.58
CA LYS A 243 -74.08 -35.42 35.99
C LYS A 243 -75.52 -34.96 36.29
N GLU A 244 -76.12 -34.13 35.44
CA GLU A 244 -77.51 -33.67 35.61
C GLU A 244 -78.53 -34.80 35.47
N ALA A 245 -78.30 -35.72 34.53
CA ALA A 245 -79.10 -36.93 34.39
C ALA A 245 -79.00 -37.81 35.66
N ALA A 246 -77.79 -38.01 36.19
CA ALA A 246 -77.58 -38.75 37.45
C ALA A 246 -78.23 -38.05 38.66
N LYS A 247 -78.19 -36.71 38.73
CA LYS A 247 -78.86 -35.90 39.76
C LYS A 247 -80.39 -36.04 39.69
N SER A 248 -80.93 -36.11 38.47
CA SER A 248 -82.35 -36.36 38.23
C SER A 248 -82.73 -37.79 38.66
N SER A 249 -81.89 -38.78 38.38
CA SER A 249 -82.08 -40.16 38.87
C SER A 249 -81.98 -40.28 40.39
N GLU A 250 -81.07 -39.57 41.05
CA GLU A 250 -80.97 -39.46 42.52
C GLU A 250 -82.27 -38.89 43.11
N THR A 251 -82.81 -37.85 42.48
CA THR A 251 -84.08 -37.23 42.90
C THR A 251 -85.25 -38.20 42.75
N ASN A 252 -85.37 -38.86 41.59
CA ASN A 252 -86.42 -39.86 41.35
C ASN A 252 -86.32 -41.06 42.31
N ALA A 253 -85.11 -41.52 42.63
CA ALA A 253 -84.87 -42.57 43.62
C ALA A 253 -85.25 -42.11 45.03
N SER A 254 -84.96 -40.86 45.39
CA SER A 254 -85.33 -40.26 46.68
C SER A 254 -86.85 -40.09 46.82
N THR A 255 -87.53 -39.68 45.75
CA THR A 255 -89.00 -39.64 45.68
C THR A 255 -89.59 -41.04 45.83
N SER A 256 -89.01 -42.03 45.13
CA SER A 256 -89.44 -43.43 45.23
C SER A 256 -89.24 -44.01 46.64
N ALA A 257 -88.13 -43.67 47.30
CA ALA A 257 -87.88 -44.04 48.69
C ALA A 257 -88.90 -43.40 49.64
N SER A 258 -89.26 -42.14 49.40
CA SER A 258 -90.29 -41.43 50.18
C SER A 258 -91.67 -42.07 49.99
N SER A 259 -92.05 -42.41 48.75
CA SER A 259 -93.30 -43.12 48.46
C SER A 259 -93.32 -44.54 49.08
N ALA A 260 -92.19 -45.24 49.07
CA ALA A 260 -92.06 -46.54 49.73
C ALA A 260 -92.16 -46.43 51.26
N ALA A 261 -91.57 -45.38 51.86
CA ALA A 261 -91.69 -45.09 53.30
C ALA A 261 -93.12 -44.71 53.71
N SER A 262 -93.83 -43.92 52.89
CA SER A 262 -95.25 -43.64 53.06
C SER A 262 -96.08 -44.93 52.94
N SER A 263 -95.74 -45.83 52.01
CA SER A 263 -96.39 -47.14 51.87
C SER A 263 -96.11 -48.06 53.06
N ALA A 264 -94.91 -48.04 53.63
CA ALA A 264 -94.57 -48.77 54.85
C ALA A 264 -95.34 -48.22 56.07
N THR A 265 -95.53 -46.90 56.14
CA THR A 265 -96.34 -46.24 57.17
C THR A 265 -97.81 -46.61 57.02
N ALA A 266 -98.35 -46.59 55.79
CA ALA A 266 -99.70 -47.03 55.48
C ALA A 266 -99.92 -48.51 55.85
N ALA A 267 -98.99 -49.40 55.48
CA ALA A 267 -99.02 -50.81 55.87
C ALA A 267 -98.93 -51.01 57.40
N GLY A 268 -98.13 -50.21 58.10
CA GLY A 268 -98.06 -50.18 59.56
C GLY A 268 -99.36 -49.73 60.22
N ASN A 269 -100.01 -48.71 59.65
CA ASN A 269 -101.32 -48.23 60.09
C ASN A 269 -102.42 -49.26 59.82
N SER A 270 -102.38 -49.97 58.69
CA SER A 270 -103.26 -51.11 58.38
C SER A 270 -103.04 -52.27 59.34
N ALA A 271 -101.80 -52.58 59.72
CA ALA A 271 -101.49 -53.58 60.73
C ALA A 271 -102.01 -53.17 62.12
N LYS A 272 -101.96 -51.88 62.45
CA LYS A 272 -102.51 -51.34 63.71
C LYS A 272 -104.04 -51.39 63.71
N ALA A 273 -104.70 -51.08 62.59
CA ALA A 273 -106.14 -51.24 62.39
C ALA A 273 -106.58 -52.72 62.43
N ALA A 274 -105.75 -53.64 61.94
CA ALA A 274 -105.97 -55.08 62.07
C ALA A 274 -105.85 -55.56 63.53
N LYS A 275 -104.91 -55.01 64.32
CA LYS A 275 -104.80 -55.24 65.78
C LYS A 275 -106.03 -54.72 66.54
N THR A 276 -106.64 -53.63 66.09
CA THR A 276 -107.93 -53.15 66.62
C THR A 276 -109.11 -54.07 66.25
N SER A 277 -109.05 -54.73 65.08
CA SER A 277 -110.03 -55.76 64.66
C SER A 277 -109.85 -57.11 65.36
N GLU A 278 -108.65 -57.43 65.85
CA GLU A 278 -108.32 -58.62 66.67
C GLU A 278 -109.15 -58.70 67.96
N THR A 279 -109.48 -57.55 68.58
CA THR A 279 -110.35 -57.49 69.77
C THR A 279 -111.81 -57.85 69.47
N ASN A 280 -112.25 -57.68 68.22
CA ASN A 280 -113.64 -57.90 67.80
C ASN A 280 -113.89 -59.29 67.18
N ALA A 281 -112.85 -60.03 66.77
CA ALA A 281 -112.98 -61.25 65.97
C ALA A 281 -112.50 -62.52 66.69
N ARG A 282 -113.01 -62.79 67.91
CA ARG A 282 -112.65 -63.98 68.70
C ARG A 282 -113.41 -65.27 68.31
N SER A 283 -113.93 -65.39 67.07
CA SER A 283 -114.75 -66.56 66.64
C SER A 283 -114.54 -67.09 65.21
N SER A 284 -113.40 -66.88 64.54
CA SER A 284 -113.15 -67.57 63.24
C SER A 284 -111.67 -67.79 62.95
N GLU A 285 -111.21 -68.98 63.32
CA GLU A 285 -109.81 -69.41 63.35
C GLU A 285 -109.46 -70.27 62.11
N THR A 286 -109.31 -69.66 60.92
CA THR A 286 -108.52 -70.25 59.80
C THR A 286 -108.05 -69.20 58.78
N ALA A 287 -108.68 -68.02 58.66
CA ALA A 287 -108.25 -66.96 57.74
C ALA A 287 -107.17 -65.98 58.28
N ALA A 288 -106.78 -66.10 59.56
CA ALA A 288 -105.93 -65.12 60.26
C ALA A 288 -104.41 -65.32 60.06
N GLY A 289 -103.94 -66.52 59.71
CA GLY A 289 -102.50 -66.80 59.55
C GLY A 289 -101.87 -66.25 58.26
N GLN A 290 -102.66 -66.15 57.18
CA GLN A 290 -102.17 -65.71 55.87
C GLN A 290 -102.11 -64.18 55.74
N SER A 291 -103.07 -63.44 56.32
CA SER A 291 -103.12 -61.97 56.25
C SER A 291 -102.09 -61.26 57.13
N ALA A 292 -101.72 -61.81 58.29
CA ALA A 292 -100.63 -61.28 59.12
C ALA A 292 -99.25 -61.47 58.46
N SER A 293 -99.06 -62.61 57.80
CA SER A 293 -97.84 -62.93 57.05
C SER A 293 -97.71 -62.08 55.78
N ALA A 294 -98.81 -61.80 55.07
CA ALA A 294 -98.83 -60.93 53.89
C ALA A 294 -98.54 -59.45 54.24
N ALA A 295 -99.06 -58.94 55.37
CA ALA A 295 -98.76 -57.58 55.83
C ALA A 295 -97.32 -57.43 56.33
N ALA A 296 -96.79 -58.42 57.07
CA ALA A 296 -95.39 -58.46 57.48
C ALA A 296 -94.45 -58.58 56.26
N GLY A 297 -94.80 -59.44 55.30
CA GLY A 297 -94.08 -59.57 54.03
C GLY A 297 -94.08 -58.29 53.21
N SER A 298 -95.22 -57.58 53.13
CA SER A 298 -95.33 -56.30 52.43
C SER A 298 -94.55 -55.18 53.13
N LYS A 299 -94.52 -55.15 54.47
CA LYS A 299 -93.70 -54.20 55.24
C LYS A 299 -92.20 -54.46 55.03
N THR A 300 -91.78 -55.73 55.03
CA THR A 300 -90.39 -56.11 54.75
C THR A 300 -90.02 -55.81 53.30
N ALA A 301 -90.88 -56.12 52.32
CA ALA A 301 -90.66 -55.79 50.92
C ALA A 301 -90.60 -54.28 50.67
N ALA A 302 -91.45 -53.48 51.32
CA ALA A 302 -91.40 -52.02 51.24
C ALA A 302 -90.15 -51.45 51.93
N ALA A 303 -89.72 -52.00 53.06
CA ALA A 303 -88.49 -51.61 53.74
C ALA A 303 -87.25 -51.97 52.90
N SER A 304 -87.19 -53.19 52.34
CA SER A 304 -86.15 -53.61 51.41
C SER A 304 -86.15 -52.75 50.14
N SER A 305 -87.33 -52.36 49.63
CA SER A 305 -87.45 -51.44 48.49
C SER A 305 -86.98 -50.02 48.84
N ALA A 306 -87.28 -49.53 50.05
CA ALA A 306 -86.78 -48.24 50.53
C ALA A 306 -85.25 -48.25 50.74
N SER A 307 -84.69 -49.35 51.25
CA SER A 307 -83.25 -49.54 51.39
C SER A 307 -82.54 -49.72 50.04
N ALA A 308 -83.16 -50.41 49.08
CA ALA A 308 -82.66 -50.53 47.71
C ALA A 308 -82.71 -49.18 46.99
N ALA A 309 -83.77 -48.40 47.19
CA ALA A 309 -83.91 -47.05 46.65
C ALA A 309 -82.91 -46.07 47.28
N SER A 310 -82.65 -46.14 48.60
CA SER A 310 -81.63 -45.30 49.26
C SER A 310 -80.21 -45.68 48.84
N THR A 311 -79.93 -46.97 48.65
CA THR A 311 -78.66 -47.45 48.11
C THR A 311 -78.48 -46.98 46.67
N SER A 312 -79.54 -47.06 45.85
CA SER A 312 -79.53 -46.55 44.48
C SER A 312 -79.36 -45.03 44.42
N ALA A 313 -79.96 -44.29 45.36
CA ALA A 313 -79.74 -42.86 45.51
C ALA A 313 -78.28 -42.55 45.90
N GLY A 314 -77.69 -43.33 46.81
CA GLY A 314 -76.26 -43.23 47.17
C GLY A 314 -75.33 -43.53 45.99
N GLN A 315 -75.62 -44.56 45.20
CA GLN A 315 -74.87 -44.89 43.98
C GLN A 315 -75.03 -43.82 42.89
N ALA A 316 -76.23 -43.24 42.74
CA ALA A 316 -76.47 -42.13 41.84
C ALA A 316 -75.72 -40.86 42.28
N SER A 317 -75.66 -40.58 43.59
CA SER A 317 -74.89 -39.47 44.17
C SER A 317 -73.38 -39.63 43.95
N ALA A 318 -72.86 -40.85 44.15
CA ALA A 318 -71.47 -41.20 43.86
C ALA A 318 -71.17 -41.08 42.35
N SER A 319 -72.08 -41.53 41.49
CA SER A 319 -71.96 -41.41 40.03
C SER A 319 -72.02 -39.94 39.56
N ALA A 320 -72.87 -39.11 40.16
CA ALA A 320 -72.93 -37.68 39.90
C ALA A 320 -71.64 -36.96 40.35
N THR A 321 -71.05 -37.39 41.47
CA THR A 321 -69.77 -36.87 41.97
C THR A 321 -68.61 -37.28 41.07
N ALA A 322 -68.57 -38.54 40.61
CA ALA A 322 -67.58 -39.04 39.66
C ALA A 322 -67.68 -38.31 38.31
N ALA A 323 -68.90 -38.15 37.77
CA ALA A 323 -69.15 -37.36 36.56
C ALA A 323 -68.71 -35.89 36.74
N GLY A 324 -68.91 -35.30 37.93
CA GLY A 324 -68.40 -33.98 38.27
C GLY A 324 -66.87 -33.87 38.22
N LYS A 325 -66.16 -34.82 38.83
CA LYS A 325 -64.69 -34.87 38.78
C LYS A 325 -64.15 -35.12 37.36
N SER A 326 -64.85 -35.94 36.57
CA SER A 326 -64.52 -36.16 35.16
C SER A 326 -64.72 -34.88 34.34
N ALA A 327 -65.78 -34.11 34.60
CA ALA A 327 -66.02 -32.81 33.94
C ALA A 327 -64.94 -31.79 34.33
N GLU A 328 -64.52 -31.71 35.59
CA GLU A 328 -63.42 -30.84 36.06
C GLU A 328 -62.07 -31.23 35.45
N SER A 329 -61.80 -32.53 35.34
CA SER A 329 -60.57 -33.06 34.71
C SER A 329 -60.54 -32.77 33.21
N ALA A 330 -61.69 -32.91 32.53
CA ALA A 330 -61.83 -32.55 31.12
C ALA A 330 -61.69 -31.03 30.90
N ALA A 331 -62.25 -30.20 31.78
CA ALA A 331 -62.08 -28.74 31.73
C ALA A 331 -60.62 -28.30 31.97
N SER A 332 -59.93 -28.95 32.91
CA SER A 332 -58.50 -28.71 33.17
C SER A 332 -57.63 -29.13 31.98
N SER A 333 -57.99 -30.25 31.33
CA SER A 333 -57.32 -30.72 30.10
C SER A 333 -57.55 -29.77 28.93
N ALA A 334 -58.76 -29.22 28.79
CA ALA A 334 -59.09 -28.21 27.76
C ALA A 334 -58.33 -26.89 28.00
N SER A 335 -58.21 -26.45 29.25
CA SER A 335 -57.41 -25.28 29.64
C SER A 335 -55.93 -25.49 29.30
N THR A 336 -55.37 -26.66 29.65
CA THR A 336 -53.98 -27.02 29.33
C THR A 336 -53.72 -27.06 27.82
N ALA A 337 -54.66 -27.63 27.04
CA ALA A 337 -54.57 -27.64 25.59
C ALA A 337 -54.66 -26.23 24.98
N THR A 338 -55.45 -25.34 25.58
CA THR A 338 -55.54 -23.93 25.17
C THR A 338 -54.24 -23.17 25.45
N THR A 339 -53.63 -23.37 26.62
CA THR A 339 -52.30 -22.81 26.94
C THR A 339 -51.23 -23.32 25.97
N LYS A 340 -51.23 -24.63 25.66
CA LYS A 340 -50.33 -25.24 24.66
C LYS A 340 -50.52 -24.65 23.26
N ALA A 341 -51.76 -24.33 22.86
CA ALA A 341 -52.03 -23.65 21.60
C ALA A 341 -51.50 -22.20 21.59
N GLY A 342 -51.57 -21.50 22.73
CA GLY A 342 -50.95 -20.19 22.93
C GLY A 342 -49.42 -20.24 22.79
N GLU A 343 -48.76 -21.16 23.50
CA GLU A 343 -47.31 -21.40 23.40
C GLU A 343 -46.87 -21.72 21.96
N ALA A 344 -47.64 -22.55 21.25
CA ALA A 344 -47.37 -22.89 19.85
C ALA A 344 -47.53 -21.67 18.91
N THR A 345 -48.44 -20.76 19.21
CA THR A 345 -48.65 -19.50 18.46
C THR A 345 -47.50 -18.51 18.69
N GLU A 346 -46.99 -18.42 19.92
CA GLU A 346 -45.79 -17.64 20.23
C GLU A 346 -44.54 -18.21 19.55
N GLN A 347 -44.38 -19.54 19.54
CA GLN A 347 -43.34 -20.26 18.80
C GLN A 347 -43.41 -19.97 17.29
N ALA A 348 -44.60 -20.00 16.70
CA ALA A 348 -44.79 -19.64 15.29
C ALA A 348 -44.42 -18.16 15.02
N SER A 349 -44.71 -17.26 15.96
CA SER A 349 -44.33 -15.84 15.87
C SER A 349 -42.82 -15.64 16.02
N ALA A 350 -42.15 -16.39 16.89
CA ALA A 350 -40.70 -16.40 17.04
C ALA A 350 -39.98 -16.98 15.79
N ALA A 351 -40.54 -18.03 15.20
CA ALA A 351 -40.07 -18.58 13.93
C ALA A 351 -40.21 -17.59 12.77
N ALA A 352 -41.34 -16.85 12.71
CA ALA A 352 -41.54 -15.79 11.73
C ALA A 352 -40.53 -14.64 11.88
N ARG A 353 -40.24 -14.21 13.12
CA ARG A 353 -39.18 -13.22 13.39
C ARG A 353 -37.80 -13.74 12.98
N SER A 354 -37.52 -15.02 13.21
CA SER A 354 -36.27 -15.66 12.79
C SER A 354 -36.14 -15.75 11.26
N ALA A 355 -37.23 -16.03 10.54
CA ALA A 355 -37.25 -16.00 9.08
C ALA A 355 -36.97 -14.58 8.54
N SER A 356 -37.58 -13.55 9.15
CA SER A 356 -37.29 -12.15 8.82
C SER A 356 -35.82 -11.77 9.09
N ALA A 357 -35.25 -12.21 10.21
CA ALA A 357 -33.84 -11.98 10.53
C ALA A 357 -32.89 -12.70 9.54
N ALA A 358 -33.25 -13.91 9.11
CA ALA A 358 -32.52 -14.64 8.06
C ALA A 358 -32.58 -13.91 6.71
N LYS A 359 -33.74 -13.33 6.36
CA LYS A 359 -33.91 -12.48 5.15
C LYS A 359 -33.02 -11.25 5.17
N THR A 360 -32.96 -10.57 6.31
CA THR A 360 -32.06 -9.44 6.51
C THR A 360 -30.60 -9.87 6.40
N SER A 361 -30.23 -11.03 6.93
CA SER A 361 -28.88 -11.59 6.78
C SER A 361 -28.53 -11.95 5.33
N GLU A 362 -29.48 -12.52 4.56
CA GLU A 362 -29.32 -12.75 3.10
C GLU A 362 -29.04 -11.43 2.36
N THR A 363 -29.79 -10.38 2.72
CA THR A 363 -29.66 -9.04 2.11
C THR A 363 -28.30 -8.41 2.45
N ASN A 364 -27.88 -8.47 3.70
CA ASN A 364 -26.59 -7.95 4.14
C ASN A 364 -25.42 -8.71 3.48
N ALA A 365 -25.53 -10.03 3.33
CA ALA A 365 -24.51 -10.83 2.64
C ALA A 365 -24.37 -10.44 1.16
N LYS A 366 -25.49 -10.19 0.45
CA LYS A 366 -25.46 -9.68 -0.94
C LYS A 366 -24.89 -8.27 -1.06
N ALA A 367 -25.14 -7.41 -0.07
CA ALA A 367 -24.51 -6.09 0.00
C ALA A 367 -22.98 -6.18 0.21
N SER A 368 -22.53 -7.12 1.04
CA SER A 368 -21.11 -7.44 1.21
C SER A 368 -20.47 -7.99 -0.07
N GLU A 369 -21.19 -8.82 -0.85
CA GLU A 369 -20.73 -9.32 -2.15
C GLU A 369 -20.50 -8.16 -3.15
N THR A 370 -21.43 -7.20 -3.20
CA THR A 370 -21.33 -6.00 -4.05
C THR A 370 -20.17 -5.09 -3.62
N SER A 371 -19.96 -4.95 -2.31
CA SER A 371 -18.86 -4.18 -1.74
C SER A 371 -17.51 -4.82 -2.07
N ALA A 372 -17.41 -6.16 -1.99
CA ALA A 372 -16.21 -6.91 -2.36
C ALA A 372 -15.87 -6.76 -3.85
N GLU A 373 -16.86 -6.78 -4.75
CA GLU A 373 -16.65 -6.53 -6.19
C GLU A 373 -16.17 -5.09 -6.45
N SER A 374 -16.70 -4.12 -5.72
CA SER A 374 -16.25 -2.72 -5.80
C SER A 374 -14.80 -2.59 -5.33
N SER A 375 -14.43 -3.25 -4.21
CA SER A 375 -13.05 -3.28 -3.72
C SER A 375 -12.09 -3.97 -4.68
N LYS A 376 -12.51 -5.04 -5.36
CA LYS A 376 -11.72 -5.70 -6.42
C LYS A 376 -11.46 -4.75 -7.59
N THR A 377 -12.48 -4.03 -8.04
CA THR A 377 -12.36 -3.04 -9.13
C THR A 377 -11.42 -1.89 -8.75
N ALA A 378 -11.52 -1.39 -7.51
CA ALA A 378 -10.61 -0.38 -6.99
C ALA A 378 -9.16 -0.89 -6.92
N ALA A 379 -8.95 -2.12 -6.43
CA ALA A 379 -7.62 -2.74 -6.37
C ALA A 379 -6.99 -2.93 -7.76
N ALA A 380 -7.77 -3.35 -8.76
CA ALA A 380 -7.30 -3.46 -10.16
C ALA A 380 -6.92 -2.10 -10.77
N SER A 381 -7.67 -1.04 -10.43
CA SER A 381 -7.38 0.34 -10.85
C SER A 381 -6.10 0.86 -10.18
N SER A 382 -5.90 0.56 -8.89
CA SER A 382 -4.67 0.89 -8.16
C SER A 382 -3.46 0.13 -8.70
N ALA A 383 -3.59 -1.15 -9.06
CA ALA A 383 -2.53 -1.94 -9.69
C ALA A 383 -2.11 -1.34 -11.05
N SER A 384 -3.09 -0.95 -11.87
CA SER A 384 -2.84 -0.31 -13.18
C SER A 384 -2.13 1.05 -13.04
N SER A 385 -2.52 1.83 -12.03
CA SER A 385 -1.90 3.13 -11.72
C SER A 385 -0.47 2.97 -11.20
N ALA A 386 -0.22 1.94 -10.39
CA ALA A 386 1.11 1.59 -9.90
C ALA A 386 2.02 1.09 -11.04
N ALA A 387 1.52 0.27 -11.96
CA ALA A 387 2.26 -0.19 -13.14
C ALA A 387 2.61 0.96 -14.10
N SER A 388 1.68 1.90 -14.29
CA SER A 388 1.92 3.13 -15.06
C SER A 388 2.98 4.00 -14.39
N SER A 389 2.93 4.15 -13.06
CA SER A 389 3.91 4.89 -12.28
C SER A 389 5.31 4.24 -12.33
N ALA A 390 5.39 2.91 -12.33
CA ALA A 390 6.65 2.17 -12.52
C ALA A 390 7.25 2.39 -13.92
N SER A 391 6.39 2.47 -14.95
CA SER A 391 6.80 2.76 -16.33
C SER A 391 7.32 4.20 -16.47
N SER A 392 6.65 5.18 -15.85
CA SER A 392 7.12 6.58 -15.83
C SER A 392 8.42 6.75 -15.05
N ALA A 393 8.59 6.02 -13.95
CA ALA A 393 9.83 6.03 -13.17
C ALA A 393 11.01 5.39 -13.91
N SER A 394 10.77 4.32 -14.67
CA SER A 394 11.80 3.70 -15.54
C SER A 394 12.18 4.60 -16.72
N ALA A 395 11.22 5.25 -17.37
CA ALA A 395 11.51 6.26 -18.37
C ALA A 395 12.34 7.44 -17.81
N SER A 396 12.02 7.89 -16.58
CA SER A 396 12.78 8.95 -15.89
C SER A 396 14.21 8.52 -15.53
N LYS A 397 14.41 7.25 -15.17
CA LYS A 397 15.74 6.65 -14.96
C LYS A 397 16.56 6.66 -16.24
N ASP A 398 15.95 6.27 -17.37
CA ASP A 398 16.65 6.22 -18.66
C ASP A 398 17.06 7.61 -19.12
N GLU A 399 16.19 8.62 -18.98
CA GLU A 399 16.54 10.01 -19.31
C GLU A 399 17.63 10.56 -18.36
N ALA A 400 17.55 10.28 -17.05
CA ALA A 400 18.60 10.68 -16.11
C ALA A 400 19.97 10.04 -16.45
N THR A 401 19.96 8.78 -16.92
CA THR A 401 21.17 8.08 -17.37
C THR A 401 21.73 8.69 -18.65
N ARG A 402 20.85 9.11 -19.57
CA ARG A 402 21.23 9.78 -20.82
C ARG A 402 21.84 11.16 -20.55
N GLN A 403 21.25 11.94 -19.65
CA GLN A 403 21.77 13.24 -19.20
C GLN A 403 23.11 13.11 -18.48
N ALA A 404 23.30 12.09 -17.64
CA ALA A 404 24.59 11.80 -17.01
C ALA A 404 25.69 11.51 -18.03
N SER A 405 25.37 10.77 -19.10
CA SER A 405 26.29 10.43 -20.18
C SER A 405 26.67 11.66 -21.03
N ALA A 406 25.70 12.54 -21.30
CA ALA A 406 25.93 13.81 -21.98
C ALA A 406 26.82 14.74 -21.14
N ALA A 407 26.54 14.89 -19.83
CA ALA A 407 27.35 15.69 -18.91
C ALA A 407 28.79 15.17 -18.79
N LYS A 408 28.98 13.84 -18.79
CA LYS A 408 30.32 13.22 -18.80
C LYS A 408 31.10 13.55 -20.08
N SER A 409 30.43 13.52 -21.22
CA SER A 409 31.03 13.88 -22.52
C SER A 409 31.41 15.36 -22.58
N SER A 410 30.56 16.23 -22.04
CA SER A 410 30.86 17.67 -21.89
C SER A 410 32.04 17.93 -20.95
N ALA A 411 32.15 17.18 -19.84
CA ALA A 411 33.29 17.26 -18.93
C ALA A 411 34.61 16.84 -19.61
N THR A 412 34.59 15.77 -20.42
CA THR A 412 35.76 15.35 -21.22
C THR A 412 36.16 16.42 -22.24
N THR A 413 35.18 17.04 -22.90
CA THR A 413 35.42 18.12 -23.87
C THR A 413 36.04 19.34 -23.18
N ALA A 414 35.50 19.77 -22.04
CA ALA A 414 36.05 20.87 -21.25
C ALA A 414 37.47 20.57 -20.73
N SER A 415 37.74 19.34 -20.30
CA SER A 415 39.08 18.90 -19.89
C SER A 415 40.09 18.93 -21.03
N THR A 416 39.66 18.57 -22.24
CA THR A 416 40.49 18.63 -23.46
C THR A 416 40.82 20.09 -23.78
N LYS A 417 39.82 20.99 -23.73
CA LYS A 417 40.01 22.43 -23.95
C LYS A 417 40.91 23.08 -22.89
N ALA A 418 40.82 22.66 -21.63
CA ALA A 418 41.73 23.11 -20.58
C ALA A 418 43.19 22.70 -20.86
N THR A 419 43.40 21.49 -21.40
CA THR A 419 44.73 20.97 -21.77
C THR A 419 45.30 21.73 -22.97
N GLU A 420 44.48 22.02 -23.99
CA GLU A 420 44.87 22.84 -25.14
C GLU A 420 45.24 24.27 -24.72
N ALA A 421 44.45 24.89 -23.83
CA ALA A 421 44.73 26.23 -23.30
C ALA A 421 46.03 26.27 -22.47
N ALA A 422 46.32 25.23 -21.68
CA ALA A 422 47.58 25.10 -20.96
C ALA A 422 48.78 24.92 -21.91
N GLY A 423 48.60 24.21 -23.03
CA GLY A 423 49.58 24.12 -24.11
C GLY A 423 49.88 25.49 -24.74
N SER A 424 48.84 26.26 -25.04
CA SER A 424 48.97 27.63 -25.55
C SER A 424 49.65 28.58 -24.56
N ALA A 425 49.35 28.47 -23.26
CA ALA A 425 50.02 29.24 -22.20
C ALA A 425 51.52 28.90 -22.13
N THR A 426 51.88 27.63 -22.30
CA THR A 426 53.28 27.17 -22.33
C THR A 426 54.02 27.71 -23.56
N ALA A 427 53.39 27.69 -24.74
CA ALA A 427 53.95 28.25 -25.96
C ALA A 427 54.13 29.78 -25.88
N ALA A 428 53.18 30.49 -25.27
CA ALA A 428 53.28 31.92 -25.00
C ALA A 428 54.41 32.23 -24.01
N ALA A 429 54.58 31.41 -22.96
CA ALA A 429 55.69 31.54 -22.02
C ALA A 429 57.06 31.30 -22.69
N GLN A 430 57.16 30.32 -23.60
CA GLN A 430 58.36 30.08 -24.40
C GLN A 430 58.65 31.26 -25.35
N SER A 431 57.61 31.85 -25.95
CA SER A 431 57.72 33.05 -26.80
C SER A 431 58.20 34.26 -26.00
N LYS A 432 57.69 34.43 -24.76
CA LYS A 432 58.19 35.43 -23.81
C LYS A 432 59.67 35.20 -23.50
N SER A 433 60.09 33.99 -23.12
CA SER A 433 61.51 33.71 -22.84
C SER A 433 62.42 33.92 -24.06
N THR A 434 61.91 33.66 -25.26
CA THR A 434 62.61 33.92 -26.52
C THR A 434 62.75 35.42 -26.79
N ALA A 435 61.68 36.19 -26.56
CA ALA A 435 61.67 37.65 -26.68
C ALA A 435 62.53 38.32 -25.61
N GLU A 436 62.52 37.83 -24.38
CA GLU A 436 63.41 38.25 -23.29
C GLU A 436 64.86 37.96 -23.64
N SER A 437 65.17 36.78 -24.17
CA SER A 437 66.52 36.44 -24.64
C SER A 437 66.98 37.33 -25.80
N ALA A 438 66.06 37.72 -26.70
CA ALA A 438 66.34 38.68 -27.77
C ALA A 438 66.56 40.10 -27.22
N ALA A 439 65.77 40.52 -26.22
CA ALA A 439 65.95 41.78 -25.53
C ALA A 439 67.27 41.83 -24.76
N THR A 440 67.68 40.74 -24.09
CA THR A 440 68.98 40.64 -23.42
C THR A 440 70.14 40.66 -24.41
N ARG A 441 70.00 40.04 -25.59
CA ARG A 441 71.02 40.14 -26.67
C ARG A 441 71.11 41.58 -27.22
N ALA A 442 69.98 42.25 -27.39
CA ALA A 442 69.93 43.65 -27.81
C ALA A 442 70.47 44.59 -26.73
N GLU A 443 70.18 44.32 -25.46
CA GLU A 443 70.78 45.01 -24.31
C GLU A 443 72.27 44.74 -24.20
N THR A 444 72.77 43.55 -24.50
CA THR A 444 74.21 43.26 -24.51
C THR A 444 74.90 43.98 -25.67
N ALA A 445 74.24 44.12 -26.81
CA ALA A 445 74.72 44.93 -27.93
C ALA A 445 74.68 46.44 -27.60
N ALA A 446 73.64 46.90 -26.91
CA ALA A 446 73.53 48.26 -26.39
C ALA A 446 74.55 48.53 -25.27
N LYS A 447 74.82 47.55 -24.38
CA LYS A 447 75.83 47.60 -23.33
C LYS A 447 77.23 47.67 -23.93
N ARG A 448 77.52 46.93 -25.02
CA ARG A 448 78.77 47.10 -25.78
C ARG A 448 78.87 48.49 -26.42
N ALA A 449 77.77 49.08 -26.89
CA ALA A 449 77.74 50.44 -27.39
C ALA A 449 77.86 51.50 -26.27
N GLU A 450 77.27 51.23 -25.10
CA GLU A 450 77.38 52.04 -23.88
C GLU A 450 78.74 51.88 -23.20
N ASP A 451 79.42 50.73 -23.27
CA ASP A 451 80.76 50.52 -22.72
C ASP A 451 81.81 51.25 -23.59
N ILE A 452 81.53 51.38 -24.89
CA ILE A 452 82.27 52.29 -25.79
C ILE A 452 81.99 53.77 -25.41
N ALA A 453 80.77 54.10 -24.95
CA ALA A 453 80.42 55.46 -24.50
C ALA A 453 80.84 55.76 -23.04
N SER A 454 80.92 54.74 -22.17
CA SER A 454 81.24 54.80 -20.74
C SER A 454 82.74 54.72 -20.46
N ALA A 455 83.56 54.66 -21.51
CA ALA A 455 84.94 55.14 -21.46
C ALA A 455 85.04 56.66 -21.13
N VAL A 456 83.89 57.32 -20.87
CA VAL A 456 83.72 58.71 -20.41
C VAL A 456 82.69 58.72 -19.23
N ALA A 457 83.10 58.84 -17.96
CA ALA A 457 82.35 58.46 -16.72
C ALA A 457 81.67 59.59 -15.89
N LEU A 458 80.77 59.29 -14.89
CA LEU A 458 80.29 60.14 -13.73
C LEU A 458 79.59 59.35 -12.53
N GLU A 459 79.55 59.88 -11.28
CA GLU A 459 79.24 59.26 -9.92
C GLU A 459 77.83 59.53 -9.22
N ASP A 460 77.55 58.88 -8.05
CA ASP A 460 76.28 58.77 -7.26
C ASP A 460 75.91 59.88 -6.20
N ALA A 461 74.64 59.91 -5.71
CA ALA A 461 74.02 61.00 -4.89
C ALA A 461 74.08 60.83 -3.36
N SER A 462 73.97 61.96 -2.65
CA SER A 462 73.58 62.04 -1.25
C SER A 462 72.56 63.17 -0.99
N THR A 463 72.04 63.29 0.24
CA THR A 463 71.09 64.35 0.64
C THR A 463 71.68 65.77 0.62
N THR A 464 72.97 65.93 0.29
CA THR A 464 73.63 67.23 0.09
C THR A 464 74.40 67.33 -1.25
N LYS A 465 74.37 66.31 -2.10
CA LYS A 465 74.99 66.29 -3.44
C LYS A 465 74.15 65.46 -4.43
N LYS A 466 73.88 66.00 -5.63
CA LYS A 466 73.10 65.27 -6.65
C LYS A 466 73.92 64.17 -7.35
N GLY A 467 73.25 63.05 -7.63
CA GLY A 467 73.70 61.78 -8.22
C GLY A 467 72.57 60.72 -8.14
N ILE A 468 72.83 59.40 -8.14
CA ILE A 468 71.81 58.31 -8.21
C ILE A 468 71.38 57.74 -6.81
N VAL A 469 70.09 57.36 -6.62
CA VAL A 469 69.41 57.00 -5.33
C VAL A 469 69.03 55.49 -5.22
N GLN A 470 69.02 54.91 -3.99
CA GLN A 470 68.73 53.48 -3.67
C GLN A 470 67.38 53.26 -2.91
N LEU A 471 66.72 52.09 -3.06
CA LEU A 471 65.33 51.80 -2.60
C LEU A 471 65.21 50.60 -1.60
N SER A 472 64.21 50.58 -0.70
CA SER A 472 63.96 49.51 0.31
C SER A 472 62.51 48.95 0.34
N SER A 473 62.34 47.63 0.62
CA SER A 473 61.04 46.92 0.64
C SER A 473 60.54 46.43 2.01
N ALA A 474 61.21 46.77 3.11
CA ALA A 474 60.81 46.33 4.45
C ALA A 474 59.66 47.19 5.02
N THR A 475 58.61 46.56 5.56
CA THR A 475 57.42 47.24 6.13
C THR A 475 57.64 47.85 7.52
N ASN A 476 58.82 47.66 8.08
CA ASN A 476 59.25 48.16 9.38
C ASN A 476 60.63 48.85 9.31
N SER A 477 61.03 49.34 8.12
CA SER A 477 62.34 50.00 7.93
C SER A 477 62.42 51.34 8.66
N THR A 478 63.54 51.60 9.32
CA THR A 478 63.83 52.85 10.05
C THR A 478 64.92 53.70 9.37
N SER A 479 65.26 53.41 8.11
CA SER A 479 66.33 54.10 7.35
C SER A 479 65.82 55.37 6.68
N GLU A 480 66.53 56.49 6.87
CA GLU A 480 66.22 57.79 6.24
C GLU A 480 66.97 58.05 4.92
N THR A 481 67.87 57.14 4.51
CA THR A 481 68.69 57.26 3.29
C THR A 481 68.21 56.37 2.14
N LEU A 482 67.13 55.60 2.35
CA LEU A 482 66.53 54.70 1.36
C LEU A 482 65.04 55.05 1.19
N ALA A 483 64.56 55.19 -0.05
CA ALA A 483 63.15 55.44 -0.29
C ALA A 483 62.32 54.14 -0.23
N ALA A 484 61.17 54.18 0.44
CA ALA A 484 60.26 53.05 0.55
C ALA A 484 59.67 52.67 -0.82
N THR A 485 59.74 51.39 -1.18
CA THR A 485 59.18 50.88 -2.43
C THR A 485 57.67 50.69 -2.33
N PRO A 486 56.94 50.71 -3.46
CA PRO A 486 55.51 50.39 -3.51
C PRO A 486 55.15 49.03 -2.90
N LYS A 487 56.08 48.06 -2.89
CA LYS A 487 55.90 46.73 -2.28
C LYS A 487 55.75 46.80 -0.75
N ALA A 488 56.54 47.66 -0.09
CA ALA A 488 56.43 47.89 1.35
C ALA A 488 55.08 48.54 1.68
N VAL A 489 54.69 49.57 0.91
CA VAL A 489 53.41 50.27 1.08
C VAL A 489 52.22 49.33 0.83
N LYS A 490 52.26 48.53 -0.24
CA LYS A 490 51.21 47.55 -0.54
C LYS A 490 51.09 46.47 0.52
N SER A 491 52.20 45.97 1.07
CA SER A 491 52.15 44.94 2.12
C SER A 491 51.53 45.48 3.42
N ALA A 492 51.74 46.75 3.73
CA ALA A 492 51.05 47.42 4.84
C ALA A 492 49.55 47.61 4.57
N TYR A 493 49.19 47.95 3.33
CA TYR A 493 47.80 48.10 2.89
C TYR A 493 47.03 46.76 2.88
N ASP A 494 47.61 45.70 2.33
CA ASP A 494 47.02 44.36 2.31
C ASP A 494 46.80 43.80 3.73
N ASN A 495 47.63 44.20 4.69
CA ASN A 495 47.45 43.86 6.10
C ASN A 495 46.27 44.61 6.72
N ALA A 496 46.05 45.88 6.32
CA ALA A 496 44.92 46.70 6.76
C ALA A 496 43.58 46.16 6.21
N GLU A 497 43.55 45.74 4.95
CA GLU A 497 42.41 45.07 4.27
C GLU A 497 41.97 43.78 4.97
N LYS A 498 42.86 43.11 5.72
CA LYS A 498 42.55 41.88 6.47
C LYS A 498 41.94 42.10 7.86
N ARG A 499 41.76 43.36 8.31
CA ARG A 499 41.03 43.67 9.56
C ARG A 499 39.56 43.96 9.26
N LEU A 500 38.72 43.86 10.30
CA LEU A 500 37.32 44.25 10.21
C LEU A 500 37.17 45.75 9.91
N GLN A 501 36.46 46.06 8.83
CA GLN A 501 36.12 47.41 8.39
C GLN A 501 34.98 47.94 9.24
N LYS A 502 35.17 49.12 9.83
CA LYS A 502 34.21 49.68 10.80
C LYS A 502 32.86 50.04 10.15
N ASP A 503 32.88 50.52 8.92
CA ASP A 503 31.72 50.89 8.11
C ASP A 503 30.88 49.69 7.66
N GLN A 504 31.46 48.48 7.64
CA GLN A 504 30.74 47.26 7.31
C GLN A 504 29.96 46.63 8.47
N ASN A 505 30.10 47.16 9.70
CA ASN A 505 29.32 46.74 10.88
C ASN A 505 29.22 45.20 11.05
N GLY A 506 30.30 44.47 10.74
CA GLY A 506 30.38 43.01 10.89
C GLY A 506 29.83 42.20 9.71
N ALA A 507 29.48 42.82 8.58
CA ALA A 507 29.14 42.11 7.34
C ALA A 507 30.31 41.27 6.78
N ASP A 508 31.52 41.77 7.02
CA ASP A 508 32.84 41.25 6.64
C ASP A 508 33.39 40.17 7.60
N ILE A 509 32.59 39.71 8.58
CA ILE A 509 32.92 38.56 9.41
C ILE A 509 32.75 37.27 8.56
N PRO A 510 33.84 36.51 8.30
CA PRO A 510 33.80 35.39 7.37
C PRO A 510 33.07 34.15 7.91
N ASP A 511 33.08 33.95 9.24
CA ASP A 511 32.37 32.87 9.91
C ASP A 511 31.57 33.43 11.09
N LYS A 512 30.31 33.76 10.81
CA LYS A 512 29.38 34.34 11.78
C LYS A 512 29.01 33.35 12.88
N GLY A 513 29.01 32.04 12.60
CA GLY A 513 28.70 31.01 13.61
C GLY A 513 29.80 30.88 14.66
N ARG A 514 31.07 30.89 14.23
CA ARG A 514 32.21 30.90 15.16
C ARG A 514 32.34 32.24 15.90
N PHE A 515 31.99 33.36 15.25
CA PHE A 515 31.94 34.67 15.91
C PHE A 515 30.91 34.71 17.03
N LEU A 516 29.69 34.20 16.80
CA LEU A 516 28.65 34.06 17.83
C LEU A 516 29.11 33.21 19.03
N ASN A 517 29.81 32.10 18.78
CA ASN A 517 30.42 31.28 19.83
C ASN A 517 31.50 32.03 20.63
N ASN A 518 32.36 32.79 19.96
CA ASN A 518 33.43 33.56 20.62
C ASN A 518 32.90 34.68 21.53
N ILE A 519 31.74 35.25 21.21
CA ILE A 519 31.06 36.26 22.05
C ILE A 519 29.99 35.67 22.98
N ASN A 520 29.83 34.34 22.97
CA ASN A 520 28.87 33.58 23.78
C ASN A 520 27.38 34.00 23.58
N ALA A 521 26.96 34.19 22.33
CA ALA A 521 25.58 34.55 21.95
C ALA A 521 24.92 33.48 21.06
N VAL A 522 23.58 33.33 21.12
CA VAL A 522 22.80 32.34 20.33
C VAL A 522 21.90 33.00 19.28
N SER A 523 21.58 32.27 18.20
CA SER A 523 20.76 32.80 17.10
C SER A 523 19.27 32.89 17.45
N LYS A 524 18.56 33.86 16.87
CA LYS A 524 17.11 34.05 17.05
C LYS A 524 16.29 32.88 16.47
N THR A 525 16.85 32.14 15.52
CA THR A 525 16.26 30.97 14.88
C THR A 525 16.37 29.73 15.78
N ASP A 526 17.53 29.48 16.40
CA ASP A 526 17.69 28.42 17.42
C ASP A 526 16.79 28.65 18.64
N PHE A 527 16.53 29.91 18.99
CA PHE A 527 15.63 30.31 20.06
C PHE A 527 14.16 29.96 19.76
N ALA A 528 13.73 30.12 18.50
CA ALA A 528 12.40 29.75 18.04
C ALA A 528 12.23 28.22 17.93
N ASP A 529 13.23 27.51 17.40
CA ASP A 529 13.21 26.05 17.24
C ASP A 529 13.17 25.31 18.59
N LYS A 530 13.75 25.90 19.65
CA LYS A 530 13.69 25.36 21.02
C LYS A 530 12.50 25.85 21.84
N ARG A 531 11.48 26.45 21.19
CA ARG A 531 10.25 26.97 21.82
C ARG A 531 10.52 27.90 23.01
N GLY A 532 11.56 28.74 22.94
CA GLY A 532 11.92 29.65 24.03
C GLY A 532 12.59 29.00 25.25
N MET A 533 13.11 27.77 25.16
CA MET A 533 13.86 27.12 26.25
C MET A 533 15.39 27.16 26.03
N ARG A 534 16.13 27.53 27.08
CA ARG A 534 17.59 27.55 27.17
C ARG A 534 18.12 26.26 27.81
N TYR A 535 19.14 25.67 27.19
CA TYR A 535 19.90 24.55 27.76
C TYR A 535 20.96 25.06 28.75
N VAL A 536 21.04 24.47 29.94
CA VAL A 536 21.99 24.81 31.00
C VAL A 536 22.58 23.55 31.62
N ARG A 537 23.90 23.49 31.73
CA ARG A 537 24.61 22.46 32.51
C ARG A 537 24.85 22.99 33.93
N VAL A 538 24.32 22.32 34.94
CA VAL A 538 24.52 22.67 36.35
C VAL A 538 25.52 21.70 36.95
N ASN A 539 26.68 22.22 37.35
CA ASN A 539 27.75 21.43 37.97
C ASN A 539 27.45 21.14 39.45
N ALA A 540 28.14 20.13 40.00
CA ALA A 540 28.05 19.80 41.41
C ALA A 540 28.48 21.00 42.27
N PRO A 541 27.73 21.37 43.32
CA PRO A 541 28.21 22.36 44.27
C PRO A 541 29.43 21.81 45.04
N ALA A 542 30.30 22.72 45.50
CA ALA A 542 31.50 22.36 46.24
C ALA A 542 31.12 21.59 47.53
N GLY A 543 31.70 20.41 47.75
CA GLY A 543 31.37 19.55 48.89
C GLY A 543 30.19 18.59 48.67
N ALA A 544 29.69 18.45 47.43
CA ALA A 544 28.66 17.47 47.11
C ALA A 544 29.17 16.02 47.24
N THR A 545 28.46 15.18 47.98
CA THR A 545 28.76 13.76 48.19
C THR A 545 27.55 12.89 47.82
N SER A 546 27.79 11.63 47.46
CA SER A 546 26.73 10.67 47.12
C SER A 546 25.87 10.34 48.34
N GLY A 547 24.55 10.14 48.14
CA GLY A 547 23.60 9.80 49.20
C GLY A 547 23.10 11.00 50.00
N LYS A 548 23.51 12.22 49.61
CA LYS A 548 23.00 13.50 50.11
C LYS A 548 22.37 14.26 48.95
N TYR A 549 21.28 14.97 49.24
CA TYR A 549 20.54 15.73 48.25
C TYR A 549 20.86 17.22 48.34
N TYR A 550 21.10 17.83 47.19
CA TYR A 550 21.51 19.22 47.04
C TYR A 550 20.47 19.99 46.24
N PRO A 551 20.18 21.24 46.61
CA PRO A 551 19.22 22.06 45.92
C PRO A 551 19.74 22.46 44.53
N VAL A 552 18.93 22.25 43.50
CA VAL A 552 19.04 22.84 42.17
C VAL A 552 17.89 23.82 42.04
N VAL A 553 18.22 25.10 42.06
CA VAL A 553 17.31 26.22 42.26
C VAL A 553 16.97 26.80 40.91
N VAL A 554 15.70 26.70 40.51
CA VAL A 554 15.16 27.39 39.34
C VAL A 554 14.45 28.64 39.85
N MET A 555 14.95 29.82 39.48
CA MET A 555 14.44 31.11 39.94
C MET A 555 13.88 31.90 38.76
N ARG A 556 12.72 32.54 38.95
CA ARG A 556 12.17 33.49 37.99
C ARG A 556 12.71 34.90 38.25
N SER A 557 13.00 35.64 37.17
CA SER A 557 13.44 37.04 37.29
C SER A 557 12.37 37.92 37.96
N ALA A 558 12.78 38.78 38.89
CA ALA A 558 11.91 39.53 39.80
C ALA A 558 10.97 40.58 39.14
N GLY A 559 11.05 40.77 37.81
CA GLY A 559 10.25 41.75 37.06
C GLY A 559 8.96 41.22 36.43
N SER A 560 8.71 39.90 36.44
CA SER A 560 7.53 39.28 35.81
C SER A 560 6.54 38.80 36.87
N VAL A 561 5.62 39.68 37.27
CA VAL A 561 4.55 39.41 38.25
C VAL A 561 3.35 38.62 37.68
N SER A 562 3.43 38.13 36.44
CA SER A 562 2.36 37.34 35.81
C SER A 562 2.35 35.88 36.30
N GLU A 563 1.15 35.38 36.65
CA GLU A 563 0.83 34.04 37.18
C GLU A 563 1.09 32.87 36.22
N LEU A 564 2.28 32.76 35.64
CA LEU A 564 2.56 31.72 34.64
C LEU A 564 3.30 30.53 35.25
N ALA A 565 2.89 29.30 34.95
CA ALA A 565 3.68 28.11 35.26
C ALA A 565 4.87 28.06 34.30
N SER A 566 6.07 27.78 34.80
CA SER A 566 7.29 27.75 33.99
C SER A 566 7.62 26.35 33.54
N ARG A 567 7.98 26.18 32.27
CA ARG A 567 8.42 24.88 31.75
C ARG A 567 9.86 24.57 32.17
N VAL A 568 10.06 23.41 32.79
CA VAL A 568 11.37 22.94 33.27
C VAL A 568 11.55 21.46 32.94
N ILE A 569 12.67 21.14 32.29
CA ILE A 569 13.14 19.77 32.10
C ILE A 569 14.50 19.66 32.79
N ILE A 570 14.67 18.72 33.71
CA ILE A 570 15.94 18.43 34.38
C ILE A 570 16.24 16.95 34.22
N THR A 571 17.41 16.63 33.68
CA THR A 571 17.86 15.26 33.42
C THR A 571 19.25 15.03 34.00
N THR A 572 19.49 13.86 34.58
CA THR A 572 20.81 13.43 35.06
C THR A 572 21.62 12.79 33.93
N ALA A 573 22.94 12.70 34.10
CA ALA A 573 23.80 12.11 33.08
C ALA A 573 23.46 10.63 32.81
N THR A 574 23.60 10.20 31.54
CA THR A 574 23.52 8.79 31.17
C THR A 574 24.68 8.02 31.78
N ARG A 575 24.40 6.88 32.41
CA ARG A 575 25.38 5.99 33.05
C ARG A 575 25.13 4.52 32.70
N SER A 576 25.99 3.64 33.15
CA SER A 576 25.84 2.18 32.99
C SER A 576 24.54 1.70 33.67
N ALA A 577 23.89 0.71 33.08
CA ALA A 577 22.62 0.17 33.59
C ALA A 577 22.74 -0.32 35.04
N GLY A 578 21.83 0.11 35.92
CA GLY A 578 21.84 -0.21 37.36
C GLY A 578 22.59 0.80 38.24
N ASP A 579 23.24 1.83 37.67
CA ASP A 579 23.75 2.96 38.45
C ASP A 579 22.57 3.75 39.02
N PRO A 580 22.49 3.96 40.36
CA PRO A 580 21.42 4.72 41.02
C PRO A 580 21.15 6.12 40.45
N MET A 581 22.07 6.65 39.64
CA MET A 581 22.02 8.00 39.10
C MET A 581 21.71 8.05 37.59
N ASN A 582 21.39 6.90 36.98
CA ASN A 582 21.23 6.75 35.54
C ASN A 582 19.90 7.33 35.02
N ASN A 583 19.99 8.29 34.09
CA ASN A 583 18.89 8.75 33.23
C ASN A 583 17.57 9.05 33.97
N CYS A 584 17.68 9.78 35.07
CA CYS A 584 16.55 10.25 35.87
C CYS A 584 16.14 11.63 35.35
N GLU A 585 14.87 11.77 34.93
CA GLU A 585 14.37 13.00 34.31
C GLU A 585 13.05 13.45 34.95
N PHE A 586 12.94 14.76 35.19
CA PHE A 586 11.65 15.43 35.37
C PHE A 586 11.39 16.33 34.16
N ASN A 587 10.22 16.20 33.54
CA ASN A 587 9.76 16.99 32.41
C ASN A 587 8.36 17.53 32.70
N GLY A 588 8.27 18.80 33.07
CA GLY A 588 7.01 19.36 33.56
C GLY A 588 7.00 20.87 33.68
N PHE A 589 5.97 21.34 34.38
CA PHE A 589 5.79 22.73 34.74
C PHE A 589 5.93 22.91 36.24
N VAL A 590 6.58 24.00 36.64
CA VAL A 590 6.73 24.41 38.04
C VAL A 590 6.27 25.86 38.21
N MET A 591 5.51 26.11 39.27
CA MET A 591 5.08 27.45 39.67
C MET A 591 5.59 27.74 41.09
N PRO A 592 6.55 28.67 41.26
CA PRO A 592 7.09 29.00 42.57
C PRO A 592 6.06 29.69 43.46
N ALA A 593 6.29 29.65 44.77
CA ALA A 593 5.37 30.18 45.77
C ALA A 593 5.22 31.71 45.71
N GLY A 594 4.07 32.22 46.18
CA GLY A 594 3.75 33.63 46.34
C GLY A 594 2.83 33.85 47.56
N TRP A 595 2.26 35.06 47.71
CA TRP A 595 1.24 35.37 48.74
C TRP A 595 0.06 34.40 48.70
N SER A 596 -0.79 34.39 49.74
CA SER A 596 -1.86 33.40 49.98
C SER A 596 -2.86 33.19 48.82
N ASP A 597 -2.87 34.09 47.84
CA ASP A 597 -3.65 34.08 46.60
C ASP A 597 -2.93 33.42 45.39
N ARG A 598 -1.60 33.24 45.43
CA ARG A 598 -0.80 32.55 44.39
C ARG A 598 -0.62 31.06 44.74
N GLY A 599 -1.15 30.19 43.89
CA GLY A 599 -0.98 28.73 44.02
C GLY A 599 0.47 28.27 43.84
N ARG A 600 0.95 27.38 44.71
CA ARG A 600 2.23 26.65 44.53
C ARG A 600 1.95 25.27 43.97
N TYR A 601 2.43 24.98 42.76
CA TYR A 601 2.20 23.68 42.15
C TYR A 601 3.28 23.27 41.16
N ALA A 602 3.37 21.96 40.93
CA ALA A 602 4.12 21.37 39.85
C ALA A 602 3.36 20.17 39.28
N TYR A 603 3.47 19.97 37.97
CA TYR A 603 2.99 18.76 37.32
C TYR A 603 3.89 18.38 36.15
N GLY A 604 4.03 17.09 35.88
CA GLY A 604 4.93 16.64 34.83
C GLY A 604 5.17 15.14 34.83
N MET A 605 5.84 14.68 33.78
CA MET A 605 6.32 13.31 33.69
C MET A 605 7.63 13.19 34.47
N PHE A 606 7.71 12.20 35.35
CA PHE A 606 8.94 11.79 35.99
C PHE A 606 9.35 10.42 35.47
N TRP A 607 10.61 10.31 35.05
CA TRP A 607 11.17 9.12 34.45
C TRP A 607 12.40 8.65 35.23
N GLN A 608 12.43 7.34 35.50
CA GLN A 608 13.57 6.59 36.01
C GLN A 608 13.49 5.17 35.42
N TYR A 609 14.60 4.47 35.26
CA TYR A 609 14.60 3.10 34.71
C TYR A 609 14.23 2.06 35.76
N GLN A 610 14.73 2.19 37.01
CA GLN A 610 14.43 1.33 38.15
C GLN A 610 14.14 2.14 39.43
N ASN A 611 13.52 1.51 40.44
CA ASN A 611 13.13 2.19 41.70
C ASN A 611 14.29 2.66 42.57
N ASN A 612 15.45 2.02 42.45
CA ASN A 612 16.71 2.40 43.08
C ASN A 612 17.49 3.47 42.28
N GLU A 613 17.02 3.88 41.09
CA GLU A 613 17.68 4.89 40.23
C GLU A 613 17.09 6.30 40.38
N ARG A 614 16.52 6.59 41.56
CA ARG A 614 15.87 7.88 41.85
C ARG A 614 16.90 8.94 42.25
N ALA A 615 17.49 9.58 41.25
CA ALA A 615 18.50 10.63 41.45
C ALA A 615 17.92 12.01 41.82
N ILE A 616 16.69 12.29 41.38
CA ILE A 616 15.92 13.48 41.76
C ILE A 616 14.91 13.08 42.83
N HIS A 617 15.06 13.63 44.04
CA HIS A 617 14.28 13.25 45.21
C HIS A 617 12.88 13.86 45.22
N SER A 618 12.83 15.18 45.10
CA SER A 618 11.61 15.97 45.27
C SER A 618 11.75 17.37 44.69
N ILE A 619 10.61 18.00 44.43
CA ILE A 619 10.52 19.45 44.17
C ILE A 619 9.99 20.11 45.44
N MET A 620 10.71 21.10 45.94
CA MET A 620 10.36 21.87 47.12
C MET A 620 10.21 23.35 46.78
N MET A 621 9.28 23.99 47.47
CA MET A 621 8.99 25.41 47.31
C MET A 621 8.67 26.02 48.68
N SER A 622 8.96 27.30 48.84
CA SER A 622 8.69 28.03 50.07
C SER A 622 7.20 27.99 50.44
N ASN A 623 6.91 27.97 51.74
CA ASN A 623 5.57 28.22 52.29
C ASN A 623 5.46 29.60 52.98
N LYS A 624 6.45 30.50 52.77
CA LYS A 624 6.52 31.85 53.35
C LYS A 624 6.99 32.91 52.33
N GLY A 625 6.34 34.07 52.31
CA GLY A 625 6.74 35.21 51.49
C GLY A 625 6.57 34.99 49.97
N ASP A 626 7.11 35.91 49.17
CA ASP A 626 7.08 35.84 47.69
C ASP A 626 8.41 35.27 47.15
N ASP A 627 8.67 34.00 47.42
CA ASP A 627 9.87 33.31 46.93
C ASP A 627 9.63 32.72 45.53
N LEU A 628 10.24 33.38 44.52
CA LEU A 628 10.14 33.02 43.11
C LEU A 628 10.97 31.78 42.70
N ARG A 629 11.25 30.88 43.64
CA ARG A 629 12.13 29.72 43.44
C ARG A 629 11.38 28.39 43.51
N SER A 630 11.68 27.52 42.55
CA SER A 630 11.35 26.10 42.56
C SER A 630 12.64 25.30 42.73
N VAL A 631 12.73 24.51 43.80
CA VAL A 631 13.98 23.87 44.22
C VAL A 631 13.89 22.36 44.04
N PHE A 632 14.70 21.82 43.13
CA PHE A 632 14.82 20.39 42.90
C PHE A 632 15.90 19.83 43.81
N TYR A 633 15.60 18.78 44.57
CA TYR A 633 16.61 18.09 45.36
C TYR A 633 17.20 16.94 44.57
N VAL A 634 18.51 17.03 44.30
CA VAL A 634 19.23 16.09 43.43
C VAL A 634 20.40 15.47 44.20
N ASP A 635 20.61 14.17 44.07
CA ASP A 635 21.73 13.47 44.73
C ASP A 635 23.08 14.05 44.25
N GLY A 636 24.04 14.20 45.18
CA GLY A 636 25.36 14.75 44.85
C GLY A 636 26.12 13.97 43.77
N ALA A 637 25.90 12.65 43.67
CA ALA A 637 26.50 11.82 42.62
C ALA A 637 25.85 12.00 41.24
N ALA A 638 24.65 12.58 41.15
CA ALA A 638 23.93 12.78 39.90
C ALA A 638 24.41 14.00 39.09
N PHE A 639 25.19 14.89 39.72
CA PHE A 639 25.77 16.04 39.05
C PHE A 639 26.92 15.63 38.11
N PRO A 640 27.14 16.36 37.00
CA PRO A 640 26.36 17.52 36.56
C PRO A 640 24.96 17.11 36.05
N VAL A 641 23.96 17.93 36.32
CA VAL A 641 22.62 17.80 35.74
C VAL A 641 22.46 18.73 34.55
N PHE A 642 21.61 18.33 33.61
CA PHE A 642 21.33 19.06 32.39
C PHE A 642 19.89 19.54 32.42
N ALA A 643 19.67 20.83 32.22
CA ALA A 643 18.36 21.45 32.34
C ALA A 643 17.97 22.20 31.06
N PHE A 644 16.73 22.04 30.60
CA PHE A 644 16.08 22.96 29.67
C PHE A 644 15.09 23.80 30.46
N ILE A 645 15.30 25.12 30.48
CA ILE A 645 14.48 26.08 31.22
C ILE A 645 13.97 27.15 30.28
N GLU A 646 12.73 27.58 30.46
CA GLU A 646 12.13 28.71 29.74
C GLU A 646 12.95 30.01 29.88
N ASP A 647 12.88 30.88 28.87
CA ASP A 647 13.53 32.19 28.88
C ASP A 647 13.01 33.09 30.03
N GLY A 648 13.89 33.88 30.64
CA GLY A 648 13.60 34.65 31.85
C GLY A 648 13.78 33.89 33.18
N LEU A 649 14.17 32.61 33.13
CA LEU A 649 14.58 31.82 34.30
C LEU A 649 16.10 31.81 34.49
N SER A 650 16.53 31.76 35.75
CA SER A 650 17.90 31.42 36.15
C SER A 650 17.91 30.07 36.87
N ILE A 651 19.00 29.32 36.73
CA ILE A 651 19.19 28.05 37.41
C ILE A 651 20.58 27.99 38.05
N SER A 652 20.67 27.54 39.30
CA SER A 652 21.94 27.41 40.02
C SER A 652 21.89 26.30 41.06
N ALA A 653 23.06 25.79 41.45
CA ALA A 653 23.21 24.90 42.61
C ALA A 653 24.06 25.63 43.66
N PRO A 654 23.47 26.13 44.77
CA PRO A 654 24.21 26.85 45.79
C PRO A 654 25.16 25.92 46.55
N GLY A 655 26.31 26.44 46.99
CA GLY A 655 27.35 25.70 47.72
C GLY A 655 27.17 25.64 49.25
N ALA A 656 26.04 26.11 49.76
CA ALA A 656 25.69 26.14 51.18
C ALA A 656 24.15 26.21 51.31
N ASP A 657 23.64 26.17 52.55
CA ASP A 657 22.21 26.34 52.83
C ASP A 657 21.68 27.60 52.14
N LEU A 658 20.64 27.45 51.31
CA LEU A 658 20.01 28.59 50.65
C LEU A 658 18.93 29.14 51.56
N VAL A 659 19.22 30.28 52.18
CA VAL A 659 18.28 31.03 53.00
C VAL A 659 17.68 32.16 52.15
N VAL A 660 16.36 32.15 52.00
CA VAL A 660 15.59 33.19 51.31
C VAL A 660 14.42 33.59 52.20
N ASN A 661 14.43 34.83 52.69
CA ASN A 661 13.49 35.29 53.71
C ASN A 661 13.47 34.32 54.91
N ASP A 662 12.29 33.82 55.29
CA ASP A 662 12.11 32.84 56.37
C ASP A 662 12.32 31.38 55.92
N THR A 663 12.59 31.13 54.63
CA THR A 663 12.74 29.79 54.05
C THR A 663 14.19 29.37 53.98
N THR A 664 14.50 28.18 54.46
CA THR A 664 15.83 27.57 54.34
C THR A 664 15.75 26.27 53.56
N TYR A 665 16.37 26.24 52.38
CA TYR A 665 16.61 25.00 51.63
C TYR A 665 17.98 24.44 52.04
N LYS A 666 17.95 23.29 52.71
CA LYS A 666 19.13 22.65 53.29
C LYS A 666 20.11 22.14 52.23
N PHE A 667 21.39 22.43 52.41
CA PHE A 667 22.49 21.91 51.62
C PHE A 667 22.94 20.53 52.14
N GLY A 668 23.00 19.54 51.25
CA GLY A 668 23.41 18.18 51.61
C GLY A 668 22.44 17.49 52.56
N ALA A 669 21.14 17.63 52.31
CA ALA A 669 20.08 17.03 53.11
C ALA A 669 20.04 15.50 52.96
N THR A 670 19.71 14.79 54.03
CA THR A 670 19.42 13.34 53.97
C THR A 670 17.96 13.13 53.58
N ASN A 671 17.07 13.92 54.15
CA ASN A 671 15.66 14.00 53.79
C ASN A 671 15.24 15.47 53.71
N PRO A 672 15.22 16.05 52.49
CA PRO A 672 14.84 17.43 52.26
C PRO A 672 13.49 17.82 52.89
N ALA A 673 12.54 16.89 52.94
CA ALA A 673 11.19 17.12 53.47
C ALA A 673 11.16 17.51 54.96
N THR A 674 12.12 17.05 55.75
CA THR A 674 12.18 17.29 57.20
C THR A 674 13.28 18.26 57.62
N GLU A 675 14.28 18.45 56.75
CA GLU A 675 15.46 19.28 57.06
C GLU A 675 15.35 20.71 56.51
N CYS A 676 14.47 20.97 55.54
CA CYS A 676 14.18 22.33 55.11
C CYS A 676 13.25 23.04 56.11
N ILE A 677 13.47 24.35 56.29
CA ILE A 677 12.64 25.19 57.16
C ILE A 677 11.71 26.02 56.28
N ALA A 678 10.41 26.02 56.60
CA ALA A 678 9.40 26.81 55.89
C ALA A 678 9.32 26.52 54.37
N ALA A 679 9.56 25.27 53.96
CA ALA A 679 9.39 24.78 52.60
C ALA A 679 8.52 23.52 52.56
N ASP A 680 7.59 23.45 51.61
CA ASP A 680 6.74 22.29 51.40
C ASP A 680 7.31 21.40 50.29
N VAL A 681 7.10 20.09 50.42
CA VAL A 681 7.32 19.15 49.32
C VAL A 681 6.13 19.25 48.37
N ILE A 682 6.39 19.69 47.14
CA ILE A 682 5.35 19.85 46.10
C ILE A 682 5.17 18.55 45.34
N LEU A 683 6.26 17.92 44.89
CA LEU A 683 6.27 16.59 44.30
C LEU A 683 7.30 15.72 45.01
N ASP A 684 6.90 14.51 45.39
CA ASP A 684 7.75 13.48 45.99
C ASP A 684 7.83 12.29 45.03
N PHE A 685 9.01 12.04 44.48
CA PHE A 685 9.21 11.04 43.44
C PHE A 685 9.39 9.60 43.97
N LYS A 686 9.03 9.32 45.23
CA LYS A 686 9.11 7.96 45.82
C LYS A 686 8.32 6.88 45.08
N SER A 687 7.23 7.24 44.39
CA SER A 687 6.38 6.29 43.66
C SER A 687 6.97 5.82 42.33
N GLY A 688 8.14 6.32 41.93
CA GLY A 688 8.86 5.95 40.73
C GLY A 688 8.29 6.55 39.44
N ARG A 689 8.52 5.91 38.30
CA ARG A 689 8.14 6.47 36.99
C ARG A 689 6.63 6.72 36.90
N GLY A 690 6.23 7.92 36.49
CA GLY A 690 4.83 8.25 36.27
C GLY A 690 4.56 9.74 36.05
N PHE A 691 3.30 10.07 35.82
CA PHE A 691 2.84 11.46 35.83
C PHE A 691 2.60 11.89 37.28
N TYR A 692 3.19 13.01 37.66
CA TYR A 692 3.08 13.60 38.99
C TYR A 692 2.35 14.93 38.88
N GLU A 693 1.44 15.19 39.82
CA GLU A 693 0.74 16.46 39.94
C GLU A 693 0.55 16.79 41.42
N SER A 694 0.79 18.04 41.80
CA SER A 694 0.53 18.54 43.16
C SER A 694 -0.83 19.25 43.27
N HIS A 695 -1.56 19.35 42.16
CA HIS A 695 -2.89 19.94 42.00
C HIS A 695 -3.61 19.20 40.87
N SER A 696 -4.92 18.95 41.01
CA SER A 696 -5.69 18.17 40.03
C SER A 696 -5.77 18.86 38.65
N LEU A 697 -5.30 18.18 37.61
CA LEU A 697 -5.32 18.68 36.22
C LEU A 697 -6.73 18.70 35.59
N ILE A 698 -7.68 17.94 36.15
CA ILE A 698 -9.09 17.93 35.75
C ILE A 698 -9.94 18.25 36.98
N VAL A 699 -10.36 19.51 37.11
CA VAL A 699 -11.39 19.91 38.08
C VAL A 699 -12.77 19.94 37.41
N ASN A 700 -13.85 19.98 38.20
CA ASN A 700 -15.24 19.92 37.73
C ASN A 700 -15.54 20.90 36.57
N ASP A 701 -14.85 22.04 36.54
CA ASP A 701 -15.05 23.10 35.55
C ASP A 701 -14.35 22.83 34.21
N ASN A 702 -13.37 21.91 34.16
CA ASN A 702 -12.70 21.51 32.91
C ASN A 702 -13.54 20.52 32.08
N LEU A 703 -14.59 19.95 32.66
CA LEU A 703 -15.57 19.11 31.97
C LEU A 703 -16.71 20.00 31.49
N SER A 704 -16.54 20.61 30.31
CA SER A 704 -17.47 21.59 29.70
C SER A 704 -18.93 21.12 29.58
N CYS A 705 -19.25 19.87 29.89
CA CYS A 705 -20.58 19.27 29.81
C CYS A 705 -20.93 18.31 30.97
N LYS A 706 -20.22 18.33 32.12
CA LYS A 706 -20.35 17.31 33.18
C LYS A 706 -20.09 15.85 32.71
N LYS A 707 -19.42 15.67 31.57
CA LYS A 707 -19.14 14.36 30.94
C LYS A 707 -17.69 14.28 30.49
N LEU A 708 -17.05 13.14 30.76
CA LEU A 708 -15.73 12.78 30.22
C LEU A 708 -15.95 11.99 28.92
N PHE A 709 -15.45 12.50 27.80
CA PHE A 709 -15.42 11.78 26.52
C PHE A 709 -14.01 11.25 26.29
N ALA A 710 -13.83 9.94 26.35
CA ALA A 710 -12.61 9.26 25.91
C ALA A 710 -12.88 8.62 24.54
N THR A 711 -12.04 8.89 23.54
CA THR A 711 -12.10 8.26 22.21
C THR A 711 -11.51 6.85 22.19
N ASP A 712 -10.92 6.42 23.30
CA ASP A 712 -10.24 5.15 23.48
C ASP A 712 -10.48 4.64 24.93
N GLU A 713 -9.63 3.77 25.46
CA GLU A 713 -9.83 3.13 26.77
C GLU A 713 -9.63 4.05 27.99
N ILE A 714 -10.49 3.88 29.01
CA ILE A 714 -10.27 4.43 30.36
C ILE A 714 -9.67 3.33 31.24
N VAL A 715 -8.37 3.42 31.52
CA VAL A 715 -7.64 2.43 32.34
C VAL A 715 -7.45 2.93 33.76
N ALA A 716 -8.06 2.25 34.74
CA ALA A 716 -7.86 2.50 36.16
C ALA A 716 -6.89 1.49 36.78
N ARG A 717 -5.73 1.96 37.27
CA ARG A 717 -4.65 1.10 37.81
C ARG A 717 -4.65 0.94 39.34
N GLY A 718 -5.55 1.62 40.05
CA GLY A 718 -5.71 1.48 41.51
C GLY A 718 -6.70 0.39 41.88
N GLY A 719 -6.60 -0.20 43.09
CA GLY A 719 -7.50 -1.28 43.52
C GLY A 719 -8.99 -0.92 43.64
N ASN A 720 -9.34 0.37 43.63
CA ASN A 720 -10.73 0.86 43.54
C ASN A 720 -10.92 1.50 42.18
N GLN A 721 -11.22 0.69 41.16
CA GLN A 721 -10.98 1.05 39.76
C GLN A 721 -12.01 2.02 39.21
N ILE A 722 -13.30 1.76 39.40
CA ILE A 722 -14.37 2.59 38.83
C ILE A 722 -15.47 2.75 39.88
N ARG A 723 -15.84 3.99 40.21
CA ARG A 723 -16.91 4.30 41.16
C ARG A 723 -18.03 5.07 40.46
N MET A 724 -19.25 4.62 40.69
CA MET A 724 -20.50 5.24 40.25
C MET A 724 -21.19 5.83 41.48
N ILE A 725 -21.46 7.13 41.45
CA ILE A 725 -22.09 7.86 42.55
C ILE A 725 -23.45 8.36 42.08
N GLY A 726 -24.51 7.92 42.74
CA GLY A 726 -25.89 8.34 42.47
C GLY A 726 -26.82 7.87 43.60
N GLY A 727 -27.51 8.80 44.25
CA GLY A 727 -28.35 8.52 45.42
C GLY A 727 -27.56 8.43 46.73
N GLU A 728 -28.04 7.63 47.69
CA GLU A 728 -27.45 7.52 49.04
C GLU A 728 -26.33 6.47 49.16
N TYR A 729 -26.05 5.70 48.11
CA TYR A 729 -25.01 4.67 48.09
C TYR A 729 -24.07 4.89 46.90
N GLY A 730 -22.78 4.64 47.08
CA GLY A 730 -21.82 4.49 46.00
C GLY A 730 -21.75 3.02 45.55
N ALA A 731 -21.69 2.79 44.25
CA ALA A 731 -21.39 1.48 43.68
C ALA A 731 -19.99 1.52 43.07
N LEU A 732 -19.15 0.52 43.36
CA LEU A 732 -17.78 0.49 42.85
C LEU A 732 -17.39 -0.88 42.30
N TRP A 733 -16.74 -0.85 41.15
CA TRP A 733 -16.02 -1.98 40.60
C TRP A 733 -14.61 -2.01 41.20
N ARG A 734 -14.31 -3.11 41.89
CA ARG A 734 -13.01 -3.34 42.52
C ARG A 734 -12.40 -4.61 41.98
N ASN A 735 -11.17 -4.52 41.48
CA ASN A 735 -10.32 -5.66 41.21
C ASN A 735 -9.13 -5.59 42.18
N ASP A 736 -9.02 -6.57 43.07
CA ASP A 736 -7.92 -6.65 44.03
C ASP A 736 -6.73 -7.51 43.54
N GLY A 737 -6.79 -7.98 42.30
CA GLY A 737 -5.82 -8.88 41.67
C GLY A 737 -6.26 -10.33 41.69
N ALA A 738 -7.00 -10.78 42.71
CA ALA A 738 -7.51 -12.14 42.82
C ALA A 738 -8.97 -12.25 42.37
N LYS A 739 -9.78 -11.25 42.71
CA LYS A 739 -11.21 -11.26 42.42
C LYS A 739 -11.69 -9.90 41.94
N THR A 740 -12.71 -9.93 41.10
CA THR A 740 -13.42 -8.75 40.61
C THR A 740 -14.78 -8.67 41.28
N TYR A 741 -15.06 -7.56 41.95
CA TYR A 741 -16.26 -7.35 42.75
C TYR A 741 -17.07 -6.17 42.24
N LEU A 742 -18.39 -6.26 42.40
CA LEU A 742 -19.25 -5.09 42.55
C LEU A 742 -19.53 -4.90 44.03
N LEU A 743 -19.07 -3.77 44.58
CA LEU A 743 -19.20 -3.43 46.00
C LEU A 743 -20.05 -2.18 46.17
N LEU A 744 -20.69 -2.08 47.34
CA LEU A 744 -21.53 -0.95 47.72
C LEU A 744 -20.96 -0.26 48.96
N THR A 745 -21.14 1.05 49.07
CA THR A 745 -20.77 1.80 50.29
C THR A 745 -21.81 1.67 51.40
N ASN A 746 -21.52 2.24 52.57
CA ASN A 746 -22.57 2.51 53.55
C ASN A 746 -23.52 3.60 53.05
N GLN A 747 -24.75 3.61 53.59
CA GLN A 747 -25.75 4.64 53.29
C GLN A 747 -25.26 6.02 53.72
N GLY A 748 -25.46 7.03 52.88
CA GLY A 748 -25.01 8.42 53.10
C GLY A 748 -23.52 8.64 52.88
N ASP A 749 -22.73 7.58 52.69
CA ASP A 749 -21.27 7.64 52.51
C ASP A 749 -20.85 7.22 51.10
N VAL A 750 -21.33 7.96 50.09
CA VAL A 750 -21.17 7.60 48.67
C VAL A 750 -19.70 7.60 48.20
N TYR A 751 -18.83 8.32 48.91
CA TYR A 751 -17.39 8.41 48.61
C TYR A 751 -16.53 7.49 49.49
N GLY A 752 -17.04 6.97 50.60
CA GLY A 752 -16.29 6.16 51.54
C GLY A 752 -16.04 4.71 51.11
N GLY A 753 -15.63 3.90 52.09
CA GLY A 753 -15.29 2.49 51.91
C GLY A 753 -16.50 1.63 51.51
N TRP A 754 -16.25 0.38 51.12
CA TRP A 754 -17.32 -0.59 50.88
C TRP A 754 -17.82 -1.21 52.18
N ASN A 755 -19.10 -1.57 52.20
CA ASN A 755 -19.75 -2.27 53.30
C ASN A 755 -19.48 -3.79 53.22
N THR A 756 -20.19 -4.58 54.03
CA THR A 756 -20.02 -6.04 54.12
C THR A 756 -20.72 -6.83 53.00
N LEU A 757 -21.54 -6.18 52.16
CA LEU A 757 -22.29 -6.86 51.10
C LEU A 757 -21.34 -7.30 49.97
N ARG A 758 -21.56 -8.52 49.47
CA ARG A 758 -20.86 -9.09 48.30
C ARG A 758 -21.89 -9.56 47.27
N PRO A 759 -22.62 -8.63 46.64
CA PRO A 759 -23.70 -8.99 45.72
C PRO A 759 -23.20 -9.71 44.47
N PHE A 760 -21.96 -9.46 44.07
CA PHE A 760 -21.35 -10.05 42.88
C PHE A 760 -19.83 -10.11 43.05
N ALA A 761 -19.25 -11.30 42.84
CA ALA A 761 -17.83 -11.51 42.81
C ALA A 761 -17.47 -12.53 41.73
N ILE A 762 -16.43 -12.25 40.96
CA ILE A 762 -15.81 -13.19 40.02
C ILE A 762 -14.42 -13.55 40.56
N ASP A 763 -14.11 -14.84 40.61
CA ASP A 763 -12.73 -15.27 40.78
C ASP A 763 -11.96 -15.09 39.47
N ASN A 764 -10.92 -14.26 39.48
CA ASN A 764 -10.21 -13.90 38.25
C ASN A 764 -9.41 -15.08 37.68
N ALA A 765 -9.09 -16.10 38.49
CA ALA A 765 -8.33 -17.26 38.04
C ALA A 765 -9.25 -18.33 37.43
N THR A 766 -10.43 -18.56 38.02
CA THR A 766 -11.34 -19.64 37.59
C THR A 766 -12.51 -19.16 36.73
N GLY A 767 -12.81 -17.87 36.74
CA GLY A 767 -14.02 -17.31 36.13
C GLY A 767 -15.30 -17.63 36.90
N GLU A 768 -15.21 -18.23 38.10
CA GLU A 768 -16.37 -18.61 38.90
C GLU A 768 -17.13 -17.36 39.39
N LEU A 769 -18.44 -17.36 39.12
CA LEU A 769 -19.35 -16.32 39.57
C LEU A 769 -19.97 -16.69 40.93
N VAL A 770 -19.75 -15.84 41.92
CA VAL A 770 -20.34 -15.95 43.26
C VAL A 770 -21.32 -14.79 43.48
N ILE A 771 -22.57 -15.14 43.77
CA ILE A 771 -23.62 -14.19 44.18
C ILE A 771 -23.83 -14.36 45.68
N GLY A 772 -23.29 -13.44 46.48
CA GLY A 772 -23.34 -13.49 47.95
C GLY A 772 -24.61 -12.89 48.58
N THR A 773 -25.58 -12.49 47.76
CA THR A 773 -26.90 -11.97 48.19
C THR A 773 -28.03 -12.75 47.51
N LYS A 774 -29.28 -12.51 47.92
CA LYS A 774 -30.44 -13.22 47.35
C LYS A 774 -30.57 -12.95 45.84
N LEU A 775 -30.42 -14.01 45.04
CA LEU A 775 -30.72 -14.00 43.61
C LEU A 775 -32.22 -14.23 43.40
N SER A 776 -32.93 -13.26 42.81
CA SER A 776 -34.35 -13.39 42.45
C SER A 776 -34.48 -13.63 40.95
N ALA A 777 -34.40 -14.91 40.54
CA ALA A 777 -34.52 -15.32 39.14
C ALA A 777 -35.24 -16.68 39.02
N SER A 778 -35.99 -16.88 37.93
CA SER A 778 -36.53 -18.20 37.57
C SER A 778 -35.44 -18.97 36.83
N LEU A 779 -35.05 -20.14 37.34
CA LEU A 779 -34.01 -20.98 36.73
C LEU A 779 -34.67 -22.01 35.81
N ASN A 780 -34.41 -21.93 34.51
CA ASN A 780 -34.80 -22.97 33.56
C ASN A 780 -33.79 -24.13 33.65
N GLY A 781 -34.02 -25.10 34.54
CA GLY A 781 -33.23 -26.33 34.64
C GLY A 781 -33.32 -27.01 36.01
N ASN A 782 -32.94 -28.29 36.07
CA ASN A 782 -32.80 -29.00 37.35
C ASN A 782 -31.53 -28.51 38.07
N ALA A 783 -31.69 -28.04 39.31
CA ALA A 783 -30.55 -27.87 40.20
C ALA A 783 -29.98 -29.26 40.49
N LEU A 784 -28.73 -29.50 40.10
CA LEU A 784 -27.98 -30.76 40.31
C LEU A 784 -27.93 -31.23 41.77
N THR A 785 -28.31 -30.37 42.73
CA THR A 785 -28.29 -30.61 44.17
C THR A 785 -29.67 -30.59 44.83
N ALA A 786 -30.77 -30.55 44.06
CA ALA A 786 -32.11 -30.56 44.63
C ALA A 786 -32.45 -31.93 45.24
N THR A 787 -32.37 -32.03 46.57
CA THR A 787 -32.63 -33.26 47.35
C THR A 787 -34.10 -33.45 47.72
N LYS A 788 -34.97 -32.45 47.51
CA LYS A 788 -36.41 -32.51 47.78
C LYS A 788 -37.20 -31.47 46.97
N LEU A 789 -38.40 -31.84 46.52
CA LEU A 789 -39.38 -30.90 45.98
C LEU A 789 -39.95 -30.02 47.11
N GLN A 790 -39.92 -28.70 46.93
CA GLN A 790 -40.43 -27.74 47.92
C GLN A 790 -41.91 -27.97 48.29
N THR A 791 -42.70 -28.53 47.37
CA THR A 791 -44.04 -29.02 47.68
C THR A 791 -44.20 -30.44 47.15
N PRO A 792 -44.39 -31.46 48.02
CA PRO A 792 -44.65 -32.82 47.59
C PRO A 792 -45.83 -32.87 46.60
N ARG A 793 -45.75 -33.77 45.63
CA ARG A 793 -46.80 -34.01 44.63
C ARG A 793 -47.43 -35.36 44.92
N LEU A 794 -48.74 -35.48 44.72
CA LEU A 794 -49.43 -36.77 44.80
C LEU A 794 -49.37 -37.45 43.43
N VAL A 795 -48.92 -38.70 43.39
CA VAL A 795 -49.01 -39.57 42.21
C VAL A 795 -49.97 -40.68 42.57
N SER A 796 -51.17 -40.67 41.96
CA SER A 796 -52.22 -41.65 42.22
C SER A 796 -52.58 -41.82 43.71
N GLY A 797 -52.60 -40.69 44.45
CA GLY A 797 -52.92 -40.65 45.87
C GLY A 797 -51.75 -40.92 46.82
N VAL A 798 -50.55 -41.23 46.31
CA VAL A 798 -49.34 -41.44 47.11
C VAL A 798 -48.42 -40.22 47.01
N GLU A 799 -47.95 -39.71 48.15
CA GLU A 799 -47.09 -38.51 48.23
C GLU A 799 -45.65 -38.78 47.78
N PHE A 800 -45.10 -37.91 46.94
CA PHE A 800 -43.74 -37.98 46.42
C PHE A 800 -43.05 -36.61 46.46
N ASP A 801 -41.90 -36.56 47.13
CA ASP A 801 -41.08 -35.36 47.27
C ASP A 801 -39.63 -35.55 46.77
N GLY A 802 -39.33 -36.71 46.16
CA GLY A 802 -38.02 -37.04 45.62
C GLY A 802 -37.01 -37.59 46.64
N SER A 803 -37.39 -37.73 47.91
CA SER A 803 -36.47 -38.23 48.96
C SER A 803 -36.37 -39.76 49.03
N LYS A 804 -37.30 -40.51 48.41
CA LYS A 804 -37.34 -41.98 48.31
C LYS A 804 -38.04 -42.45 47.03
N ASP A 805 -37.83 -43.71 46.64
CA ASP A 805 -38.57 -44.36 45.54
C ASP A 805 -40.08 -44.44 45.85
N ILE A 806 -40.91 -44.25 44.82
CA ILE A 806 -42.37 -44.32 44.92
C ILE A 806 -42.89 -45.74 44.63
N THR A 807 -43.84 -46.25 45.43
CA THR A 807 -44.49 -47.56 45.22
C THR A 807 -45.99 -47.40 44.95
N LEU A 808 -46.48 -47.92 43.82
CA LEU A 808 -47.89 -47.90 43.42
C LEU A 808 -48.46 -49.33 43.32
N THR A 809 -49.66 -49.57 43.86
CA THR A 809 -50.38 -50.85 43.80
C THR A 809 -51.45 -50.84 42.69
N ALA A 810 -51.97 -52.00 42.29
CA ALA A 810 -53.05 -52.09 41.28
C ALA A 810 -54.31 -51.31 41.67
N ALA A 811 -54.59 -51.22 42.98
CA ALA A 811 -55.67 -50.41 43.53
C ALA A 811 -55.42 -48.89 43.35
N HIS A 812 -54.16 -48.43 43.40
CA HIS A 812 -53.83 -47.02 43.17
C HIS A 812 -54.06 -46.57 41.72
N VAL A 813 -54.14 -47.51 40.76
CA VAL A 813 -54.22 -47.19 39.32
C VAL A 813 -55.42 -47.82 38.60
N ALA A 814 -56.40 -48.36 39.34
CA ALA A 814 -57.59 -49.02 38.80
C ALA A 814 -57.26 -50.13 37.75
N ALA A 815 -56.22 -50.91 38.01
CA ALA A 815 -55.78 -52.00 37.12
C ALA A 815 -56.19 -53.39 37.65
N PHE A 816 -56.35 -54.36 36.73
CA PHE A 816 -56.61 -55.76 37.07
C PHE A 816 -55.44 -56.40 37.83
N ALA A 817 -55.75 -57.29 38.78
CA ALA A 817 -54.73 -58.05 39.52
C ALA A 817 -53.90 -58.95 38.58
N ARG A 818 -52.58 -59.06 38.84
CA ARG A 818 -51.62 -59.82 37.99
C ARG A 818 -51.83 -61.34 37.99
N ARG A 819 -52.77 -61.88 38.79
CA ARG A 819 -53.01 -63.32 39.04
C ARG A 819 -54.51 -63.57 39.24
N ALA A 820 -54.91 -64.84 39.45
CA ALA A 820 -56.31 -65.20 39.66
C ALA A 820 -56.92 -64.37 40.82
N THR A 821 -58.08 -63.78 40.53
CA THR A 821 -58.89 -63.00 41.45
C THR A 821 -59.50 -63.90 42.52
N ASP A 822 -60.11 -65.03 42.14
CA ASP A 822 -60.62 -66.05 43.06
C ASP A 822 -60.83 -67.41 42.35
N THR A 823 -61.26 -68.44 43.09
CA THR A 823 -61.58 -69.79 42.58
C THR A 823 -63.04 -70.16 42.84
N TYR A 824 -63.72 -70.69 41.82
CA TYR A 824 -65.11 -71.18 41.90
C TYR A 824 -65.21 -72.63 41.41
N ALA A 825 -66.21 -73.38 41.86
CA ALA A 825 -66.52 -74.70 41.31
C ALA A 825 -67.62 -74.60 40.24
N ASP A 826 -67.43 -75.26 39.09
CA ASP A 826 -68.42 -75.31 38.00
C ASP A 826 -69.72 -75.98 38.44
N ALA A 827 -69.62 -76.99 39.32
CA ALA A 827 -70.76 -77.70 39.91
C ALA A 827 -71.69 -76.79 40.75
N ASP A 828 -71.17 -75.67 41.26
CA ASP A 828 -71.92 -74.69 42.06
C ASP A 828 -72.47 -73.53 41.19
N GLY A 829 -72.49 -73.70 39.85
CA GLY A 829 -72.93 -72.68 38.90
C GLY A 829 -71.80 -71.78 38.38
N GLY A 830 -70.55 -72.03 38.78
CA GLY A 830 -69.37 -71.28 38.36
C GLY A 830 -69.33 -69.86 38.91
N VAL A 831 -68.60 -68.97 38.22
CA VAL A 831 -68.47 -67.56 38.62
C VAL A 831 -69.80 -66.84 38.41
N PRO A 832 -70.42 -66.26 39.47
CA PRO A 832 -71.70 -65.61 39.36
C PRO A 832 -71.61 -64.35 38.50
N TRP A 833 -72.72 -63.97 37.86
CA TRP A 833 -72.74 -62.84 36.94
C TRP A 833 -72.37 -61.50 37.60
N ASN A 834 -72.57 -61.35 38.90
CA ASN A 834 -72.26 -60.15 39.66
C ASN A 834 -70.92 -60.25 40.44
N ALA A 835 -70.06 -61.22 40.12
CA ALA A 835 -68.70 -61.26 40.66
C ALA A 835 -67.91 -60.01 40.25
N GLU A 836 -66.88 -59.64 41.02
CA GLU A 836 -66.01 -58.52 40.66
C GLU A 836 -65.29 -58.73 39.31
N SER A 837 -64.80 -57.65 38.72
CA SER A 837 -64.03 -57.75 37.47
C SER A 837 -62.69 -58.43 37.75
N GLY A 838 -62.41 -59.54 37.06
CA GLY A 838 -61.26 -60.38 37.40
C GLY A 838 -61.06 -61.60 36.53
N ALA A 839 -59.94 -62.30 36.76
CA ALA A 839 -59.64 -63.59 36.16
C ALA A 839 -59.83 -64.69 37.20
N TYR A 840 -60.71 -65.63 36.96
CA TYR A 840 -61.11 -66.66 37.91
C TYR A 840 -60.66 -68.04 37.43
N ASN A 841 -60.28 -68.89 38.37
CA ASN A 841 -60.04 -70.31 38.11
C ASN A 841 -61.33 -71.08 38.43
N VAL A 842 -61.90 -71.80 37.45
CA VAL A 842 -63.14 -72.56 37.66
C VAL A 842 -62.84 -74.05 37.59
N THR A 843 -63.12 -74.79 38.66
CA THR A 843 -62.80 -76.21 38.79
C THR A 843 -63.98 -77.09 38.37
N ARG A 844 -63.72 -78.13 37.56
CA ARG A 844 -64.67 -79.13 37.09
C ARG A 844 -64.16 -80.54 37.39
N SER A 845 -65.03 -81.55 37.37
CA SER A 845 -64.62 -82.95 37.53
C SER A 845 -63.70 -83.39 36.38
N GLY A 846 -62.38 -83.39 36.62
CA GLY A 846 -61.34 -83.85 35.69
C GLY A 846 -60.48 -82.76 35.05
N ASP A 847 -60.90 -81.49 35.10
CA ASP A 847 -60.18 -80.34 34.52
C ASP A 847 -60.55 -79.00 35.19
N SER A 848 -59.84 -77.94 34.84
CA SER A 848 -60.25 -76.57 35.16
C SER A 848 -60.17 -75.68 33.92
N TYR A 849 -60.91 -74.59 33.94
CA TYR A 849 -60.83 -73.57 32.90
C TYR A 849 -60.68 -72.18 33.51
N ILE A 850 -60.05 -71.29 32.74
CA ILE A 850 -59.97 -69.88 33.12
C ILE A 850 -61.22 -69.16 32.65
N LEU A 851 -61.80 -68.34 33.52
CA LEU A 851 -62.93 -67.47 33.21
C LEU A 851 -62.54 -66.03 33.53
N VAL A 852 -62.60 -65.17 32.52
CA VAL A 852 -62.47 -63.72 32.72
C VAL A 852 -63.86 -63.13 32.84
N ASN A 853 -64.10 -62.41 33.93
CA ASN A 853 -65.35 -61.75 34.23
C ASN A 853 -65.13 -60.24 34.15
N PHE A 854 -65.85 -59.58 33.26
CA PHE A 854 -65.90 -58.12 33.16
C PHE A 854 -67.24 -57.65 33.69
N TYR A 855 -67.27 -57.25 34.95
CA TYR A 855 -68.45 -56.71 35.62
C TYR A 855 -68.33 -55.18 35.72
N THR A 856 -69.17 -54.47 34.99
CA THR A 856 -69.26 -53.00 35.04
C THR A 856 -70.29 -52.52 36.04
N GLY A 857 -71.23 -53.40 36.45
CA GLY A 857 -72.33 -53.08 37.36
C GLY A 857 -73.36 -52.10 36.81
N VAL A 858 -73.23 -51.65 35.56
CA VAL A 858 -74.08 -50.64 34.91
C VAL A 858 -74.40 -51.03 33.46
N GLY A 859 -75.52 -50.51 32.93
CA GLY A 859 -75.98 -50.79 31.56
C GLY A 859 -76.78 -52.08 31.41
N SER A 860 -77.33 -52.32 30.21
CA SER A 860 -78.13 -53.51 29.90
C SER A 860 -77.32 -54.79 29.75
N CYS A 861 -76.02 -54.69 29.48
CA CYS A 861 -75.07 -55.80 29.55
C CYS A 861 -74.08 -55.52 30.68
N ARG A 862 -74.40 -55.98 31.89
CA ARG A 862 -73.61 -55.66 33.09
C ARG A 862 -72.35 -56.49 33.25
N THR A 863 -72.37 -57.67 32.63
CA THR A 863 -71.32 -58.67 32.77
C THR A 863 -71.05 -59.30 31.42
N LEU A 864 -69.78 -59.29 31.02
CA LEU A 864 -69.29 -60.17 29.96
C LEU A 864 -68.38 -61.21 30.60
N GLN A 865 -68.74 -62.48 30.43
CA GLN A 865 -67.86 -63.58 30.80
C GLN A 865 -67.28 -64.23 29.56
N MET A 866 -65.99 -64.56 29.62
CA MET A 866 -65.29 -65.33 28.61
C MET A 866 -64.56 -66.48 29.28
N LYS A 867 -64.76 -67.71 28.81
CA LYS A 867 -64.05 -68.88 29.33
C LYS A 867 -63.24 -69.58 28.25
N ALA A 868 -62.06 -70.08 28.63
CA ALA A 868 -61.20 -70.87 27.75
C ALA A 868 -60.94 -72.24 28.39
N HIS A 869 -61.40 -73.30 27.72
CA HIS A 869 -61.19 -74.67 28.19
C HIS A 869 -59.76 -75.16 27.92
N TYR A 870 -59.31 -76.13 28.73
CA TYR A 870 -58.01 -76.76 28.57
C TYR A 870 -57.83 -77.41 27.17
N ARG A 871 -56.58 -77.55 26.71
CA ARG A 871 -56.20 -78.15 25.40
C ARG A 871 -56.84 -77.52 24.15
N ASN A 872 -57.18 -76.23 24.19
CA ASN A 872 -57.88 -75.52 23.09
C ASN A 872 -59.25 -76.15 22.77
N GLY A 873 -59.96 -76.66 23.80
CA GLY A 873 -61.28 -77.27 23.69
C GLY A 873 -62.44 -76.29 23.46
N GLY A 874 -62.16 -75.08 22.97
CA GLY A 874 -63.14 -74.03 22.69
C GLY A 874 -62.97 -72.77 23.56
N LEU A 875 -63.24 -71.61 22.95
CA LEU A 875 -63.34 -70.32 23.62
C LEU A 875 -64.80 -69.91 23.58
N PHE A 876 -65.36 -69.58 24.74
CA PHE A 876 -66.78 -69.28 24.86
C PHE A 876 -67.00 -67.92 25.50
N TYR A 877 -68.10 -67.26 25.14
CA TYR A 877 -68.55 -66.05 25.79
C TYR A 877 -70.03 -66.14 26.15
N ARG A 878 -70.43 -65.38 27.17
CA ARG A 878 -71.83 -65.11 27.51
C ARG A 878 -71.94 -63.75 28.17
N SER A 879 -73.10 -63.13 28.05
CA SER A 879 -73.39 -61.83 28.63
C SER A 879 -74.59 -61.91 29.58
N SER A 880 -74.54 -61.14 30.66
CA SER A 880 -75.72 -60.94 31.50
C SER A 880 -76.60 -59.84 30.93
N ARG A 881 -77.91 -59.89 31.25
CA ARG A 881 -78.84 -58.81 30.95
C ARG A 881 -79.39 -58.19 32.22
N ASP A 882 -79.35 -56.86 32.25
CA ASP A 882 -79.90 -56.04 33.33
C ASP A 882 -79.49 -56.59 34.71
N GLY A 883 -80.38 -56.61 35.70
CA GLY A 883 -80.13 -57.16 37.05
C GLY A 883 -80.49 -58.64 37.24
N TYR A 884 -80.76 -59.39 36.17
CA TYR A 884 -81.44 -60.69 36.23
C TYR A 884 -80.54 -61.91 36.00
N GLY A 885 -79.28 -61.74 35.55
CA GLY A 885 -78.34 -62.84 35.31
C GLY A 885 -78.04 -63.09 33.83
N PHE A 886 -77.54 -64.28 33.48
CA PHE A 886 -77.27 -64.69 32.08
C PHE A 886 -78.57 -65.12 31.39
N GLU A 887 -78.88 -64.56 30.21
CA GLU A 887 -80.10 -64.89 29.45
C GLU A 887 -79.91 -66.04 28.46
N GLU A 888 -78.72 -66.15 27.90
CA GLU A 888 -78.34 -67.20 26.97
C GLU A 888 -77.19 -68.01 27.55
N ASP A 889 -77.16 -69.29 27.21
CA ASP A 889 -76.03 -70.16 27.51
C ASP A 889 -74.78 -69.73 26.72
N TRP A 890 -73.66 -70.40 27.00
CA TRP A 890 -72.37 -70.09 26.38
C TRP A 890 -72.36 -70.21 24.85
N ALA A 891 -71.86 -69.19 24.14
CA ALA A 891 -71.63 -69.19 22.70
C ALA A 891 -70.13 -69.40 22.36
N GLU A 892 -69.81 -70.24 21.37
CA GLU A 892 -68.42 -70.56 20.97
C GLU A 892 -67.87 -69.60 19.90
N VAL A 893 -66.59 -69.26 20.00
CA VAL A 893 -65.83 -68.47 19.01
C VAL A 893 -65.07 -69.41 18.07
N TYR A 894 -65.41 -69.37 16.77
CA TYR A 894 -64.79 -70.21 15.73
C TYR A 894 -63.35 -69.78 15.40
N THR A 895 -62.49 -70.75 15.06
CA THR A 895 -61.06 -70.52 14.76
C THR A 895 -60.65 -71.25 13.48
N SER A 896 -59.43 -71.04 12.99
CA SER A 896 -58.88 -71.78 11.82
C SER A 896 -58.85 -73.30 12.01
N LYS A 897 -58.89 -73.79 13.25
CA LYS A 897 -59.01 -75.23 13.57
C LYS A 897 -60.47 -75.70 13.63
N ASN A 898 -61.44 -74.79 13.69
CA ASN A 898 -62.88 -75.04 13.85
C ASN A 898 -63.68 -74.00 13.01
N LEU A 899 -63.58 -74.07 11.66
CA LEU A 899 -64.10 -73.08 10.69
C LEU A 899 -65.58 -73.32 10.32
N PRO A 900 -66.34 -72.26 9.98
CA PRO A 900 -67.71 -72.41 9.47
C PRO A 900 -67.74 -72.95 8.01
N PRO A 901 -68.82 -73.64 7.59
CA PRO A 901 -68.87 -74.38 6.32
C PRO A 901 -68.76 -73.59 4.99
N GLU A 902 -68.77 -72.25 4.99
CA GLU A 902 -69.00 -71.43 3.76
C GLU A 902 -67.80 -70.60 3.24
N SER A 903 -66.57 -70.80 3.73
CA SER A 903 -65.46 -69.83 3.51
C SER A 903 -64.85 -69.76 2.08
N TYR A 904 -65.12 -70.70 1.16
CA TYR A 904 -64.69 -70.61 -0.26
C TYR A 904 -65.72 -71.26 -1.22
N PRO A 905 -66.35 -70.51 -2.14
CA PRO A 905 -67.48 -71.00 -2.94
C PRO A 905 -67.06 -71.89 -4.12
N VAL A 906 -67.97 -72.76 -4.55
CA VAL A 906 -67.79 -73.62 -5.74
C VAL A 906 -67.74 -72.76 -6.99
N GLY A 907 -66.82 -73.06 -7.92
CA GLY A 907 -66.64 -72.29 -9.16
C GLY A 907 -65.60 -71.16 -9.10
N ALA A 908 -65.03 -70.84 -7.94
CA ALA A 908 -63.91 -69.91 -7.87
C ALA A 908 -62.60 -70.59 -8.33
N PRO A 909 -61.78 -69.93 -9.18
CA PRO A 909 -60.48 -70.45 -9.60
C PRO A 909 -59.48 -70.46 -8.44
N ILE A 910 -58.82 -71.59 -8.23
CA ILE A 910 -57.84 -71.81 -7.16
C ILE A 910 -56.45 -72.00 -7.78
N PRO A 911 -55.44 -71.18 -7.43
CA PRO A 911 -54.08 -71.39 -7.90
C PRO A 911 -53.46 -72.58 -7.16
N TRP A 912 -53.31 -73.71 -7.85
CA TRP A 912 -52.79 -74.94 -7.27
C TRP A 912 -51.30 -75.11 -7.60
N PRO A 913 -50.43 -75.31 -6.59
CA PRO A 913 -48.97 -75.34 -6.77
C PRO A 913 -48.41 -76.67 -7.30
N SER A 914 -49.25 -77.67 -7.58
CA SER A 914 -48.83 -79.01 -7.99
C SER A 914 -49.52 -79.43 -9.29
N ASP A 915 -48.89 -80.31 -10.06
CA ASP A 915 -49.49 -80.94 -11.24
C ASP A 915 -50.51 -82.03 -10.87
N THR A 916 -50.51 -82.48 -9.61
CA THR A 916 -51.48 -83.45 -9.11
C THR A 916 -52.73 -82.73 -8.60
N VAL A 917 -53.82 -82.86 -9.35
CA VAL A 917 -55.12 -82.26 -8.98
C VAL A 917 -55.74 -83.01 -7.80
N PRO A 918 -56.14 -82.33 -6.71
CA PRO A 918 -56.84 -82.97 -5.60
C PRO A 918 -58.20 -83.54 -6.01
N SER A 919 -58.63 -84.61 -5.35
CA SER A 919 -59.97 -85.17 -5.55
C SER A 919 -61.06 -84.14 -5.30
N GLY A 920 -62.08 -84.11 -6.17
CA GLY A 920 -63.18 -83.13 -6.12
C GLY A 920 -62.89 -81.80 -6.85
N TYR A 921 -61.74 -81.68 -7.50
CA TYR A 921 -61.34 -80.52 -8.30
C TYR A 921 -61.02 -80.91 -9.74
N ALA A 922 -61.09 -79.95 -10.67
CA ALA A 922 -60.68 -80.11 -12.06
C ALA A 922 -59.78 -78.95 -12.51
N LEU A 923 -58.82 -79.21 -13.42
CA LEU A 923 -58.05 -78.16 -14.09
C LEU A 923 -58.95 -77.27 -14.94
N MET A 924 -58.65 -75.98 -15.03
CA MET A 924 -59.43 -75.02 -15.81
C MET A 924 -58.85 -74.87 -17.21
N GLN A 925 -59.36 -75.64 -18.17
CA GLN A 925 -58.77 -75.81 -19.52
C GLN A 925 -59.77 -75.56 -20.66
N GLY A 926 -60.90 -74.89 -20.40
CA GLY A 926 -61.90 -74.64 -21.45
C GLY A 926 -62.92 -75.76 -21.65
N GLN A 927 -62.93 -76.78 -20.77
CA GLN A 927 -63.77 -77.96 -20.94
C GLN A 927 -65.24 -77.74 -20.55
N THR A 928 -66.14 -78.46 -21.20
CA THR A 928 -67.57 -78.52 -20.85
C THR A 928 -67.81 -79.40 -19.62
N PHE A 929 -68.86 -79.11 -18.83
CA PHE A 929 -69.34 -79.97 -17.75
C PHE A 929 -70.87 -80.10 -17.76
N ASP A 930 -71.38 -81.17 -17.15
CA ASP A 930 -72.82 -81.39 -16.99
C ASP A 930 -73.38 -80.49 -15.86
N LYS A 931 -74.25 -79.56 -16.23
CA LYS A 931 -74.88 -78.60 -15.31
C LYS A 931 -75.82 -79.27 -14.31
N SER A 932 -76.44 -80.39 -14.67
CA SER A 932 -77.33 -81.13 -13.77
C SER A 932 -76.55 -81.95 -12.75
N ALA A 933 -75.36 -82.47 -13.13
CA ALA A 933 -74.48 -83.19 -12.20
C ALA A 933 -73.76 -82.23 -11.22
N TYR A 934 -73.46 -81.00 -11.64
CA TYR A 934 -72.74 -80.01 -10.84
C TYR A 934 -73.51 -78.68 -10.73
N PRO A 935 -74.62 -78.63 -9.97
CA PRO A 935 -75.53 -77.48 -9.95
C PRO A 935 -74.88 -76.21 -9.35
N LYS A 936 -74.02 -76.35 -8.34
CA LYS A 936 -73.30 -75.20 -7.76
C LYS A 936 -72.24 -74.64 -8.71
N LEU A 937 -71.58 -75.48 -9.50
CA LEU A 937 -70.64 -75.04 -10.52
C LEU A 937 -71.37 -74.37 -11.70
N ALA A 938 -72.59 -74.83 -12.03
CA ALA A 938 -73.45 -74.21 -13.03
C ALA A 938 -73.93 -72.80 -12.65
N VAL A 939 -74.00 -72.48 -11.36
CA VAL A 939 -74.25 -71.09 -10.90
C VAL A 939 -73.07 -70.19 -11.25
N ALA A 940 -71.83 -70.67 -11.09
CA ALA A 940 -70.63 -69.89 -11.40
C ALA A 940 -70.36 -69.81 -12.92
N TYR A 941 -70.63 -70.88 -13.66
CA TYR A 941 -70.44 -70.97 -15.11
C TYR A 941 -71.75 -71.40 -15.82
N PRO A 942 -72.70 -70.47 -16.03
CA PRO A 942 -74.00 -70.80 -16.64
C PRO A 942 -73.90 -71.35 -18.07
N SER A 943 -72.80 -71.07 -18.77
CA SER A 943 -72.48 -71.62 -20.10
C SER A 943 -72.30 -73.14 -20.09
N GLY A 944 -72.03 -73.76 -18.93
CA GLY A 944 -71.62 -75.16 -18.84
C GLY A 944 -70.18 -75.40 -19.30
N VAL A 945 -69.37 -74.33 -19.41
CA VAL A 945 -67.97 -74.39 -19.83
C VAL A 945 -67.09 -73.74 -18.76
N ILE A 946 -66.08 -74.48 -18.29
CA ILE A 946 -65.06 -73.97 -17.38
C ILE A 946 -64.07 -73.12 -18.21
N PRO A 947 -63.70 -71.89 -17.82
CA PRO A 947 -62.74 -71.07 -18.55
C PRO A 947 -61.39 -71.78 -18.77
N ASP A 948 -60.73 -71.54 -19.91
CA ASP A 948 -59.32 -71.94 -20.09
C ASP A 948 -58.42 -70.89 -19.44
N MET A 949 -57.68 -71.31 -18.42
CA MET A 949 -56.83 -70.44 -17.61
C MET A 949 -55.33 -70.67 -17.87
N ARG A 950 -54.96 -71.50 -18.86
CA ARG A 950 -53.56 -71.75 -19.21
C ARG A 950 -52.95 -70.53 -19.91
N GLY A 951 -51.82 -70.04 -19.40
CA GLY A 951 -51.18 -68.82 -19.92
C GLY A 951 -51.91 -67.52 -19.58
N TRP A 952 -53.02 -67.60 -18.84
CA TRP A 952 -53.84 -66.44 -18.49
C TRP A 952 -53.61 -65.98 -17.05
N THR A 953 -53.58 -64.67 -16.84
CA THR A 953 -53.57 -64.05 -15.51
C THR A 953 -54.97 -63.50 -15.18
N ILE A 954 -55.48 -63.76 -13.98
CA ILE A 954 -56.75 -63.19 -13.53
C ILE A 954 -56.60 -61.68 -13.33
N LYS A 955 -57.41 -60.90 -14.05
CA LYS A 955 -57.56 -59.45 -13.88
C LYS A 955 -58.96 -59.15 -13.35
N GLY A 956 -59.04 -58.32 -12.30
CA GLY A 956 -60.33 -57.87 -11.79
C GLY A 956 -61.13 -57.16 -12.89
N LYS A 957 -62.40 -57.53 -13.08
CA LYS A 957 -63.26 -56.89 -14.09
C LYS A 957 -63.37 -55.39 -13.76
N PRO A 958 -62.99 -54.48 -14.67
CA PRO A 958 -63.17 -53.05 -14.43
C PRO A 958 -64.66 -52.70 -14.26
N ALA A 959 -64.92 -51.58 -13.60
CA ALA A 959 -66.28 -51.09 -13.32
C ALA A 959 -67.13 -50.99 -14.60
N SER A 960 -66.54 -50.63 -15.73
CA SER A 960 -67.16 -50.58 -17.06
C SER A 960 -66.17 -50.99 -18.17
N GLY A 961 -66.68 -51.25 -19.38
CA GLY A 961 -65.85 -51.45 -20.59
C GLY A 961 -65.42 -52.89 -20.89
N ARG A 962 -65.67 -53.86 -20.01
CA ARG A 962 -65.41 -55.30 -20.25
C ARG A 962 -66.44 -56.23 -19.60
N ALA A 963 -66.75 -57.34 -20.27
CA ALA A 963 -67.58 -58.42 -19.74
C ALA A 963 -66.77 -59.34 -18.79
N VAL A 964 -67.45 -59.99 -17.84
CA VAL A 964 -66.82 -61.02 -16.99
C VAL A 964 -66.37 -62.21 -17.88
N LEU A 965 -65.20 -62.79 -17.58
CA LEU A 965 -64.55 -63.85 -18.38
C LEU A 965 -64.09 -63.44 -19.80
N SER A 966 -64.06 -62.14 -20.14
CA SER A 966 -63.47 -61.68 -21.41
C SER A 966 -61.94 -61.70 -21.39
N GLN A 967 -61.32 -62.17 -22.48
CA GLN A 967 -59.86 -62.24 -22.66
C GLN A 967 -59.26 -60.89 -23.09
N GLU A 968 -58.07 -60.55 -22.62
CA GLU A 968 -57.30 -59.34 -22.98
C GLU A 968 -55.89 -59.74 -23.41
N GLN A 969 -55.51 -59.49 -24.66
CA GLN A 969 -54.14 -59.72 -25.11
C GLN A 969 -53.18 -58.76 -24.44
N ASP A 970 -51.92 -59.18 -24.29
CA ASP A 970 -50.85 -58.34 -23.77
C ASP A 970 -50.51 -57.19 -24.74
N GLY A 971 -49.92 -56.12 -24.20
CA GLY A 971 -49.58 -54.95 -25.00
C GLY A 971 -48.66 -53.99 -24.26
N ILE A 972 -47.71 -53.39 -25.00
CA ILE A 972 -46.80 -52.39 -24.46
C ILE A 972 -47.53 -51.06 -24.33
N LYS A 973 -47.36 -50.39 -23.19
CA LYS A 973 -47.89 -49.04 -22.99
C LYS A 973 -47.20 -48.06 -23.94
N SER A 974 -47.97 -47.18 -24.58
CA SER A 974 -47.43 -46.13 -25.46
C SER A 974 -46.36 -45.31 -24.75
N HIS A 975 -45.17 -45.23 -25.37
CA HIS A 975 -44.02 -44.47 -24.87
C HIS A 975 -43.11 -44.03 -26.02
N THR A 976 -42.22 -43.08 -25.75
CA THR A 976 -41.19 -42.57 -26.69
C THR A 976 -39.81 -42.59 -26.02
N HIS A 977 -38.75 -42.43 -26.80
CA HIS A 977 -37.36 -42.33 -26.32
C HIS A 977 -36.74 -41.03 -26.79
N SER A 978 -35.85 -40.44 -26.00
CA SER A 978 -34.94 -39.41 -26.50
C SER A 978 -33.90 -40.07 -27.41
N ALA A 979 -33.61 -39.43 -28.55
CA ALA A 979 -32.59 -39.88 -29.48
C ALA A 979 -31.63 -38.73 -29.79
N SER A 980 -30.36 -39.04 -29.98
CA SER A 980 -29.32 -38.09 -30.39
C SER A 980 -28.55 -38.64 -31.58
N ALA A 981 -28.11 -37.74 -32.46
CA ALA A 981 -27.13 -38.04 -33.50
C ALA A 981 -25.78 -37.48 -33.06
N SER A 982 -24.70 -38.24 -33.27
CA SER A 982 -23.35 -37.77 -32.95
C SER A 982 -22.95 -36.62 -33.86
N SER A 983 -22.32 -35.58 -33.29
CA SER A 983 -21.65 -34.55 -34.08
C SER A 983 -20.56 -35.20 -34.93
N THR A 984 -20.60 -34.97 -36.24
CA THR A 984 -19.64 -35.55 -37.19
C THR A 984 -18.86 -34.42 -37.83
N ASP A 985 -17.55 -34.37 -37.56
CA ASP A 985 -16.64 -33.44 -38.24
C ASP A 985 -16.37 -33.94 -39.66
N LEU A 986 -16.70 -33.11 -40.65
CA LEU A 986 -16.46 -33.41 -42.06
C LEU A 986 -14.97 -33.28 -42.44
N GLY A 987 -14.14 -32.76 -41.54
CA GLY A 987 -12.70 -32.54 -41.71
C GLY A 987 -12.36 -31.43 -42.70
N THR A 988 -11.11 -30.97 -42.70
CA THR A 988 -10.62 -29.92 -43.61
C THR A 988 -10.62 -30.40 -45.07
N LYS A 989 -10.93 -29.48 -45.99
CA LYS A 989 -10.84 -29.69 -47.44
C LYS A 989 -9.98 -28.60 -48.05
N ASN A 990 -9.05 -28.97 -48.93
CA ASN A 990 -8.21 -28.00 -49.62
C ASN A 990 -8.95 -27.49 -50.86
N THR A 991 -8.92 -26.18 -51.07
CA THR A 991 -9.44 -25.56 -52.29
C THR A 991 -8.53 -25.88 -53.48
N SER A 992 -9.00 -25.66 -54.70
CA SER A 992 -8.13 -25.66 -55.88
C SER A 992 -7.07 -24.55 -55.78
N SER A 993 -5.89 -24.78 -56.36
CA SER A 993 -4.83 -23.75 -56.43
C SER A 993 -5.14 -22.73 -57.52
N PHE A 994 -4.90 -21.44 -57.25
CA PHE A 994 -5.06 -20.34 -58.19
C PHE A 994 -3.80 -19.46 -58.15
N ASP A 995 -3.13 -19.30 -59.30
CA ASP A 995 -1.87 -18.56 -59.44
C ASP A 995 -2.11 -17.18 -60.07
N TYR A 996 -1.66 -16.12 -59.40
CA TYR A 996 -1.76 -14.74 -59.90
C TYR A 996 -0.71 -14.41 -60.98
N GLY A 997 0.32 -15.25 -61.14
CA GLY A 997 1.45 -15.05 -62.05
C GLY A 997 2.36 -13.87 -61.67
N THR A 998 3.26 -13.46 -62.57
CA THR A 998 4.16 -12.30 -62.37
C THR A 998 3.48 -10.99 -62.74
N LYS A 999 3.61 -9.96 -61.90
CA LYS A 999 3.14 -8.59 -62.18
C LYS A 999 4.33 -7.63 -62.31
N SER A 1000 4.24 -6.68 -63.24
CA SER A 1000 5.31 -5.70 -63.52
C SER A 1000 5.07 -4.39 -62.75
N THR A 1001 6.14 -3.68 -62.40
CA THR A 1001 6.08 -2.34 -61.79
C THR A 1001 6.00 -1.24 -62.86
N ASN A 1002 5.77 0.01 -62.47
CA ASN A 1002 5.95 1.16 -63.36
C ASN A 1002 7.44 1.52 -63.54
N ASN A 1003 7.78 2.21 -64.63
CA ASN A 1003 9.17 2.54 -64.97
C ASN A 1003 9.55 3.94 -64.46
N THR A 1004 10.44 4.04 -63.48
CA THR A 1004 10.87 5.31 -62.82
C THR A 1004 12.32 5.23 -62.31
N GLY A 1005 12.93 6.34 -61.88
CA GLY A 1005 14.27 6.38 -61.24
C GLY A 1005 15.44 6.96 -62.05
N ALA A 1006 15.19 7.48 -63.26
CA ALA A 1006 16.22 8.12 -64.09
C ALA A 1006 16.68 9.47 -63.50
N HIS A 1007 17.99 9.69 -63.40
CA HIS A 1007 18.59 10.94 -62.91
C HIS A 1007 20.01 11.15 -63.48
N THR A 1008 20.57 12.37 -63.34
CA THR A 1008 21.89 12.77 -63.85
C THR A 1008 22.86 13.15 -62.73
N HIS A 1009 24.17 12.95 -62.94
CA HIS A 1009 25.23 13.34 -62.00
C HIS A 1009 26.13 14.45 -62.58
N SER A 1010 26.67 15.32 -61.72
CA SER A 1010 27.64 16.36 -62.10
C SER A 1010 29.04 16.01 -61.59
N ILE A 1011 30.07 16.15 -62.45
CA ILE A 1011 31.47 15.81 -62.14
C ILE A 1011 32.39 16.97 -62.55
N SER A 1012 33.35 17.34 -61.68
CA SER A 1012 34.46 18.25 -62.00
C SER A 1012 35.78 17.72 -61.42
N GLY A 1013 36.91 18.05 -62.05
CA GLY A 1013 38.24 17.62 -61.61
C GLY A 1013 39.37 18.24 -62.43
N THR A 1014 40.60 18.13 -61.95
CA THR A 1014 41.80 18.70 -62.59
C THR A 1014 42.65 17.60 -63.22
N ALA A 1015 43.11 17.79 -64.46
CA ALA A 1015 44.01 16.84 -65.12
C ALA A 1015 45.45 16.96 -64.57
N ASN A 1016 46.23 15.89 -64.75
CA ASN A 1016 47.63 15.81 -64.32
C ASN A 1016 48.50 16.76 -65.17
N SER A 1017 49.53 17.40 -64.59
CA SER A 1017 50.42 18.30 -65.35
C SER A 1017 51.35 17.52 -66.29
N ALA A 1018 51.18 17.71 -67.60
CA ALA A 1018 51.99 17.09 -68.67
C ALA A 1018 52.07 18.03 -69.89
N GLY A 1019 53.05 17.82 -70.78
CA GLY A 1019 53.21 18.61 -72.03
C GLY A 1019 54.54 19.38 -72.18
N ALA A 1020 55.52 19.18 -71.30
CA ALA A 1020 56.85 19.77 -71.46
C ALA A 1020 57.57 19.22 -72.71
N HIS A 1021 57.87 20.08 -73.69
CA HIS A 1021 58.61 19.72 -74.90
C HIS A 1021 59.43 20.91 -75.44
N GLN A 1022 60.36 20.65 -76.35
CA GLN A 1022 61.12 21.67 -77.10
C GLN A 1022 60.94 21.47 -78.61
N HIS A 1023 60.93 22.56 -79.38
CA HIS A 1023 60.88 22.50 -80.85
C HIS A 1023 62.28 22.50 -81.48
N LYS A 1024 62.46 21.76 -82.58
CA LYS A 1024 63.72 21.68 -83.32
C LYS A 1024 63.86 22.91 -84.24
N SER A 1025 64.64 23.91 -83.85
CA SER A 1025 65.00 25.00 -84.77
C SER A 1025 66.16 24.57 -85.68
N SER A 1026 65.86 24.38 -86.97
CA SER A 1026 66.84 24.25 -88.05
C SER A 1026 66.78 25.49 -88.93
N GLY A 1027 67.73 26.41 -88.75
CA GLY A 1027 67.95 27.59 -89.60
C GLY A 1027 69.44 27.79 -89.83
N ALA A 1028 69.82 28.15 -91.07
CA ALA A 1028 71.12 27.90 -91.69
C ALA A 1028 72.39 28.45 -91.00
N PHE A 1029 73.47 27.69 -91.14
CA PHE A 1029 74.86 28.09 -90.89
C PHE A 1029 75.35 28.99 -92.04
N GLY A 1030 75.85 30.19 -91.75
CA GLY A 1030 76.47 31.08 -92.74
C GLY A 1030 77.54 31.98 -92.12
N GLY A 1031 78.72 32.02 -92.74
CA GLY A 1031 79.87 32.83 -92.33
C GLY A 1031 79.68 34.33 -92.58
N THR A 1032 80.68 35.09 -92.15
CA THR A 1032 80.75 36.55 -92.06
C THR A 1032 80.17 37.33 -93.24
N ASN A 1033 79.39 38.35 -92.87
CA ASN A 1033 79.08 39.58 -93.61
C ASN A 1033 77.81 39.58 -94.50
N THR A 1034 76.83 40.34 -94.00
CA THR A 1034 75.77 41.11 -94.69
C THR A 1034 74.80 40.40 -95.64
N SER A 1035 73.77 39.76 -95.04
CA SER A 1035 72.32 39.88 -95.36
C SER A 1035 71.56 38.62 -94.91
N ILE A 1036 71.20 38.50 -93.62
CA ILE A 1036 70.36 37.38 -93.12
C ILE A 1036 68.98 37.94 -92.74
N PHE A 1037 68.17 38.26 -93.76
CA PHE A 1037 66.70 38.24 -93.70
C PHE A 1037 66.17 38.04 -95.14
N PRO A 1038 65.71 36.84 -95.53
CA PRO A 1038 64.93 36.64 -96.75
C PRO A 1038 63.43 36.91 -96.46
N ASN A 1039 62.84 37.79 -97.27
CA ASN A 1039 61.40 38.05 -97.47
C ASN A 1039 60.59 38.85 -96.41
N GLY A 1040 61.03 40.10 -96.15
CA GLY A 1040 60.10 41.23 -96.30
C GLY A 1040 59.45 41.81 -95.04
N TYR A 1041 60.24 42.44 -94.17
CA TYR A 1041 60.04 43.85 -93.80
C TYR A 1041 61.40 44.44 -93.39
N THR A 1042 61.76 45.54 -94.02
CA THR A 1042 62.97 46.34 -93.75
C THR A 1042 62.74 47.24 -92.52
N ALA A 1043 63.52 47.01 -91.47
CA ALA A 1043 63.91 47.91 -90.36
C ALA A 1043 63.65 47.32 -88.96
N ILE A 1044 64.73 47.26 -88.17
CA ILE A 1044 64.69 47.07 -86.72
C ILE A 1044 64.72 48.46 -86.10
N SER A 1045 63.56 48.97 -85.70
CA SER A 1045 63.47 50.13 -84.80
C SER A 1045 63.23 49.61 -83.38
N ASN A 1046 64.32 49.41 -82.64
CA ASN A 1046 64.50 49.73 -81.22
C ASN A 1046 65.50 48.75 -80.57
N LEU A 1047 66.59 49.31 -80.02
CA LEU A 1047 67.83 48.64 -79.63
C LEU A 1047 67.88 48.32 -78.12
N SER A 1048 66.77 47.88 -77.52
CA SER A 1048 66.68 47.67 -76.06
C SER A 1048 65.99 46.36 -75.64
N ALA A 1049 66.38 45.24 -76.25
CA ALA A 1049 66.13 43.92 -75.67
C ALA A 1049 67.46 43.19 -75.50
N GLY A 1050 67.93 43.18 -74.25
CA GLY A 1050 69.23 42.68 -73.82
C GLY A 1050 69.49 41.25 -74.28
N ILE A 1051 70.48 41.12 -75.16
CA ILE A 1051 71.07 39.86 -75.56
C ILE A 1051 71.96 39.40 -74.40
N MET A 1052 71.55 38.37 -73.66
CA MET A 1052 72.41 37.73 -72.66
C MET A 1052 73.36 36.74 -73.34
N SER A 1053 74.66 37.05 -73.24
CA SER A 1053 75.78 36.22 -73.68
C SER A 1053 76.13 35.20 -72.59
N THR A 1054 76.12 33.91 -72.90
CA THR A 1054 76.70 32.88 -72.02
C THR A 1054 77.67 32.02 -72.81
N THR A 1055 78.92 32.00 -72.34
CA THR A 1055 80.09 31.34 -72.96
C THR A 1055 80.34 29.99 -72.29
N SER A 1056 80.64 28.97 -73.08
CA SER A 1056 81.39 27.78 -72.63
C SER A 1056 82.25 27.24 -73.79
N GLY A 1057 83.54 27.61 -73.79
CA GLY A 1057 84.66 26.81 -74.35
C GLY A 1057 84.93 26.85 -75.87
N SER A 1058 86.04 27.51 -76.24
CA SER A 1058 86.64 27.65 -77.59
C SER A 1058 85.91 28.53 -78.63
N GLY A 1059 85.74 29.81 -78.28
CA GLY A 1059 86.16 30.87 -79.20
C GLY A 1059 85.23 31.35 -80.31
N GLN A 1060 83.90 31.27 -80.20
CA GLN A 1060 82.99 32.18 -80.94
C GLN A 1060 81.73 32.56 -80.15
N THR A 1061 81.48 33.87 -80.03
CA THR A 1061 80.34 34.50 -79.34
C THR A 1061 79.04 34.35 -80.15
N ARG A 1062 77.92 33.98 -79.50
CA ARG A 1062 76.60 33.74 -80.14
C ARG A 1062 75.48 34.51 -79.43
N ASN A 1063 74.58 35.13 -80.19
CA ASN A 1063 73.42 35.87 -79.70
C ASN A 1063 72.11 35.11 -80.04
N ALA A 1064 71.21 34.87 -79.08
CA ALA A 1064 69.93 34.17 -79.28
C ALA A 1064 68.75 34.90 -78.58
N GLY A 1065 67.59 35.02 -79.26
CA GLY A 1065 66.35 35.61 -78.73
C GLY A 1065 65.26 34.56 -78.44
N LYS A 1066 64.34 34.85 -77.49
CA LYS A 1066 63.18 33.98 -77.17
C LYS A 1066 62.08 34.09 -78.23
N THR A 1067 61.38 32.99 -78.49
CA THR A 1067 60.18 32.95 -79.35
C THR A 1067 58.97 33.62 -78.68
N SER A 1068 57.90 33.93 -79.44
CA SER A 1068 56.62 34.40 -78.89
C SER A 1068 55.95 33.35 -77.99
N SER A 1069 55.06 33.78 -77.10
CA SER A 1069 54.35 32.93 -76.13
C SER A 1069 53.06 32.34 -76.71
N ASP A 1070 53.17 31.50 -77.74
CA ASP A 1070 52.04 30.80 -78.37
C ASP A 1070 51.99 29.32 -77.97
N GLY A 1071 50.80 28.79 -77.63
CA GLY A 1071 50.64 27.38 -77.20
C GLY A 1071 49.39 27.01 -76.37
N ALA A 1072 48.44 27.92 -76.15
CA ALA A 1072 47.20 27.60 -75.44
C ALA A 1072 46.32 26.63 -76.25
N HIS A 1073 45.98 25.47 -75.68
CA HIS A 1073 45.09 24.48 -76.30
C HIS A 1073 44.23 23.79 -75.23
N THR A 1074 43.13 23.16 -75.64
CA THR A 1074 42.23 22.36 -74.80
C THR A 1074 42.20 20.91 -75.30
N HIS A 1075 41.83 19.97 -74.44
CA HIS A 1075 41.59 18.58 -74.79
C HIS A 1075 40.12 18.22 -74.58
N SER A 1076 39.56 17.34 -75.41
CA SER A 1076 38.25 16.72 -75.18
C SER A 1076 38.38 15.53 -74.22
N LEU A 1077 37.58 15.51 -73.16
CA LEU A 1077 37.51 14.40 -72.20
C LEU A 1077 36.21 13.61 -72.41
N SER A 1078 36.31 12.32 -72.71
CA SER A 1078 35.15 11.42 -72.84
C SER A 1078 35.38 10.14 -72.01
N GLY A 1079 34.37 9.72 -71.25
CA GLY A 1079 34.38 8.47 -70.51
C GLY A 1079 32.97 8.08 -70.06
N THR A 1080 32.76 6.81 -69.76
CA THR A 1080 31.50 6.27 -69.23
C THR A 1080 31.70 5.92 -67.76
N ALA A 1081 30.77 6.32 -66.88
CA ALA A 1081 30.81 5.91 -65.48
C ALA A 1081 30.68 4.39 -65.35
N ALA A 1082 31.27 3.80 -64.30
CA ALA A 1082 31.12 2.37 -64.01
C ALA A 1082 29.65 2.04 -63.69
N SER A 1083 29.16 0.89 -64.14
CA SER A 1083 27.76 0.45 -63.93
C SER A 1083 27.47 0.21 -62.44
N ALA A 1084 26.60 1.03 -61.86
CA ALA A 1084 26.07 0.88 -60.49
C ALA A 1084 24.59 1.31 -60.46
N GLY A 1085 23.82 0.89 -59.44
CA GLY A 1085 22.39 1.24 -59.28
C GLY A 1085 21.40 0.07 -59.35
N ALA A 1086 21.87 -1.18 -59.48
CA ALA A 1086 21.02 -2.37 -59.34
C ALA A 1086 20.48 -2.47 -57.91
N HIS A 1087 19.17 -2.38 -57.75
CA HIS A 1087 18.47 -2.53 -56.47
C HIS A 1087 17.11 -3.20 -56.70
N ALA A 1088 16.58 -3.84 -55.65
CA ALA A 1088 15.26 -4.47 -55.65
C ALA A 1088 14.39 -3.84 -54.56
N HIS A 1089 13.07 -3.90 -54.74
CA HIS A 1089 12.08 -3.41 -53.78
C HIS A 1089 11.27 -4.58 -53.21
N THR A 1090 10.92 -4.52 -51.93
CA THR A 1090 10.01 -5.49 -51.29
C THR A 1090 8.58 -4.95 -51.34
N VAL A 1091 7.64 -5.71 -51.91
CA VAL A 1091 6.21 -5.33 -51.98
C VAL A 1091 5.38 -6.33 -51.18
N GLY A 1092 4.73 -5.88 -50.11
CA GLY A 1092 3.80 -6.69 -49.33
C GLY A 1092 2.41 -6.73 -49.97
N ILE A 1093 1.95 -7.92 -50.38
CA ILE A 1093 0.63 -8.10 -51.03
C ILE A 1093 -0.50 -8.32 -50.00
N GLY A 1094 -0.19 -8.98 -48.88
CA GLY A 1094 -1.15 -9.27 -47.79
C GLY A 1094 -1.90 -10.60 -47.93
N ALA A 1095 -2.54 -11.04 -46.84
CA ALA A 1095 -3.36 -12.26 -46.80
C ALA A 1095 -4.84 -11.94 -47.06
N HIS A 1096 -5.57 -12.92 -47.61
CA HIS A 1096 -7.02 -12.81 -47.77
C HIS A 1096 -7.70 -14.18 -47.56
N THR A 1097 -9.00 -14.15 -47.25
CA THR A 1097 -9.84 -15.35 -47.05
C THR A 1097 -11.15 -15.22 -47.82
N HIS A 1098 -11.78 -16.35 -48.13
CA HIS A 1098 -13.09 -16.44 -48.77
C HIS A 1098 -14.05 -17.22 -47.86
N SER A 1099 -15.35 -16.91 -47.93
CA SER A 1099 -16.41 -17.71 -47.30
C SER A 1099 -17.09 -18.59 -48.35
N VAL A 1100 -17.36 -19.86 -47.99
CA VAL A 1100 -18.06 -20.82 -48.86
C VAL A 1100 -19.31 -21.35 -48.15
N ALA A 1101 -20.47 -21.20 -48.78
CA ALA A 1101 -21.74 -21.69 -48.24
C ALA A 1101 -21.91 -23.18 -48.56
N ILE A 1102 -22.04 -24.03 -47.53
CA ILE A 1102 -22.13 -25.50 -47.68
C ILE A 1102 -23.58 -25.99 -47.90
N GLY A 1103 -24.59 -25.29 -47.37
CA GLY A 1103 -26.02 -25.64 -47.48
C GLY A 1103 -26.52 -26.63 -46.42
N SER A 1104 -27.82 -26.95 -46.44
CA SER A 1104 -28.47 -27.91 -45.53
C SER A 1104 -28.64 -29.29 -46.19
N HIS A 1105 -28.52 -30.35 -45.39
CA HIS A 1105 -28.82 -31.73 -45.80
C HIS A 1105 -29.40 -32.51 -44.60
N GLY A 1106 -29.99 -33.68 -44.86
CA GLY A 1106 -30.61 -34.53 -43.83
C GLY A 1106 -30.42 -36.02 -44.09
N HIS A 1107 -30.83 -36.84 -43.12
CA HIS A 1107 -30.70 -38.30 -43.15
C HIS A 1107 -32.01 -38.99 -42.74
N THR A 1108 -32.25 -40.19 -43.29
CA THR A 1108 -33.32 -41.09 -42.83
C THR A 1108 -32.86 -41.85 -41.60
N ILE A 1109 -33.63 -41.80 -40.51
CA ILE A 1109 -33.35 -42.54 -39.27
C ILE A 1109 -34.33 -43.72 -39.17
N THR A 1110 -33.81 -44.94 -38.98
CA THR A 1110 -34.59 -46.16 -38.74
C THR A 1110 -34.36 -46.63 -37.30
N VAL A 1111 -35.42 -46.78 -36.51
CA VAL A 1111 -35.35 -47.35 -35.15
C VAL A 1111 -35.81 -48.81 -35.22
N ASN A 1112 -34.91 -49.74 -34.89
CA ASN A 1112 -35.19 -51.17 -34.96
C ASN A 1112 -36.13 -51.62 -33.82
N ALA A 1113 -36.93 -52.65 -34.06
CA ALA A 1113 -37.79 -53.25 -33.04
C ALA A 1113 -36.96 -53.88 -31.90
N ALA A 1114 -37.41 -53.72 -30.66
CA ALA A 1114 -36.78 -54.30 -29.47
C ALA A 1114 -37.85 -54.82 -28.49
N GLY A 1115 -37.72 -56.06 -28.04
CA GLY A 1115 -38.67 -56.72 -27.13
C GLY A 1115 -38.76 -58.24 -27.36
N ASN A 1116 -39.53 -58.91 -26.49
CA ASN A 1116 -39.87 -60.34 -26.61
C ASN A 1116 -41.22 -60.51 -27.33
N ALA A 1117 -41.62 -61.75 -27.60
CA ALA A 1117 -42.90 -62.07 -28.23
C ALA A 1117 -44.14 -61.68 -27.39
N GLU A 1118 -44.01 -61.64 -26.06
CA GLU A 1118 -45.07 -61.28 -25.12
C GLU A 1118 -44.59 -60.19 -24.14
N ASN A 1119 -45.50 -59.32 -23.71
CA ASN A 1119 -45.30 -58.35 -22.66
C ASN A 1119 -45.63 -58.96 -21.29
N THR A 1120 -44.60 -59.44 -20.59
CA THR A 1120 -44.77 -60.14 -19.30
C THR A 1120 -44.47 -59.25 -18.09
N VAL A 1121 -45.19 -59.47 -16.99
CA VAL A 1121 -44.76 -59.07 -15.64
C VAL A 1121 -44.12 -60.27 -14.93
N LYS A 1122 -43.44 -60.07 -13.80
CA LYS A 1122 -42.95 -61.18 -12.97
C LYS A 1122 -44.14 -62.06 -12.54
N ASN A 1123 -44.11 -63.33 -12.92
CA ASN A 1123 -45.17 -64.29 -12.66
C ASN A 1123 -44.57 -65.64 -12.21
N ILE A 1124 -45.40 -66.45 -11.56
CA ILE A 1124 -45.11 -67.83 -11.18
C ILE A 1124 -46.23 -68.70 -11.75
N ALA A 1125 -45.88 -69.79 -12.41
CA ALA A 1125 -46.86 -70.72 -12.96
C ALA A 1125 -47.55 -71.51 -11.85
N PHE A 1126 -48.88 -71.44 -11.81
CA PHE A 1126 -49.75 -72.29 -11.00
C PHE A 1126 -50.77 -72.97 -11.92
N ASN A 1127 -51.21 -74.16 -11.54
CA ASN A 1127 -52.32 -74.83 -12.20
C ASN A 1127 -53.63 -74.27 -11.63
N TYR A 1128 -54.38 -73.51 -12.42
CA TYR A 1128 -55.71 -73.09 -11.99
C TYR A 1128 -56.66 -74.31 -11.97
N ILE A 1129 -57.17 -74.64 -10.77
CA ILE A 1129 -58.18 -75.68 -10.56
C ILE A 1129 -59.49 -75.06 -10.04
N VAL A 1130 -60.59 -75.81 -10.13
CA VAL A 1130 -61.89 -75.39 -9.61
C VAL A 1130 -62.56 -76.53 -8.86
N ARG A 1131 -63.22 -76.22 -7.73
CA ARG A 1131 -64.01 -77.21 -6.96
C ARG A 1131 -65.28 -77.55 -7.73
N LEU A 1132 -65.62 -78.84 -7.80
CA LEU A 1132 -66.77 -79.31 -8.58
C LEU A 1132 -68.12 -79.24 -7.82
N ALA A 1133 -68.15 -79.44 -6.49
CA ALA A 1133 -69.39 -79.54 -5.69
C ALA A 1133 -69.32 -78.91 -4.28
#